data_AF-A0A917YG52-F1
#
_entry.id   AF-A0A917YG52-F1
#
_cell.length_a   1.000
_cell.length_b   1.000
_cell.length_c   1.000
_cell.angle_alpha   90.00
_cell.angle_beta   90.00
_cell.angle_gamma   90.00
#
_symmetry.space_group_name_H-M   'P 1'
#
loop_
_entity.id
_entity.type
_entity.pdbx_description
1 polymer ?
#
loop_
_entity_poly.entity_id
_entity_poly.type
_entity_poly.pdbx_seq_one_letter_code
_entity_poly.pdbx_strand_id
1 'polypeptide(L)'
;MPRNEHTERPPTAGPAQPADQSWAEGAETVAAAESALPYEPATETAPAVGPSRRTNRPAKPTHTPGRLAEPSAVPAPTAGSRPAGRAQPAAPGAVATPKTTGPAALTPKTARPAVPTPKTAQPAMPTPKTVRRGEPTREAVPAVEAAATPSVEPAAASTPAAPSPEPSGGSGPVPAARAESGPSVTPETGPAPAPGRPGNPARHTVAVLGAHLGGGMLAAILARAGIDVVLVDSPHDATTPSGETTVPYTAEVFELLARRYGVPELSALGHFAELPPEVRRTSGIKSSIGFVYARPGAPVRPHHVVQFNVPSEHGESHLYRPDVDAWVHRLAVGYGAKVPQGRPAFTEVRGDAGDFTVELADGGSVGAAFVVDMSGPDAPMLRRLGPDPALRPLRHSSRVLTAHLRGVRPLERRVDPGKGGTPWTGGTTQVVFPGGWIQLVPFGDQRTGETSLTSVAVSLDAKLWPQRSASPEDDFQQLIRQFPDLEWQFREATPVRPWTGSEPWQYGANAALGDGFVVLERSAVRCDFTLSRDVTLTAELVHEAAAHLISAANSGDWSVERFRPLESFQASLIEHGDRLLRTALTATTDFRLWNAFCRVWLLHSMFAALSLKRARNDALVRPGRPDQWRELERHRGAGFWFPVYPGFVALFDDMVQLARQVADNRLAPGAAAERIFGQLDSASFVPPLFAFGDPTDRYYNFTPLKRVKVLLWAKRRAPYMVQRVLTRGATVLPDVER
;
A
#
# COMPACT_ATOMS: atom_id res chain seq x y z
N MET A 1 31.94 8.81 -60.40
CA MET A 1 32.48 7.46 -60.09
C MET A 1 31.34 6.61 -59.55
N PRO A 2 31.14 5.36 -60.02
CA PRO A 2 29.86 4.67 -59.89
C PRO A 2 29.81 3.58 -58.82
N ARG A 3 28.59 3.18 -58.45
CA ARG A 3 28.19 1.76 -58.34
C ARG A 3 26.69 1.62 -58.59
N ASN A 4 26.28 0.44 -59.04
CA ASN A 4 25.00 0.23 -59.70
C ASN A 4 23.89 -0.18 -58.74
N GLU A 5 22.66 0.18 -59.08
CA GLU A 5 21.44 -0.46 -58.58
C GLU A 5 21.19 -1.77 -59.34
N HIS A 6 20.67 -2.79 -58.64
CA HIS A 6 20.05 -3.96 -59.25
C HIS A 6 18.71 -4.23 -58.59
N THR A 7 17.69 -4.43 -59.43
CA THR A 7 16.31 -4.67 -59.06
C THR A 7 16.01 -6.16 -59.12
N GLU A 8 15.50 -6.72 -58.02
CA GLU A 8 14.83 -8.03 -58.03
C GLU A 8 13.46 -7.93 -57.34
N ARG A 9 12.54 -8.81 -57.76
CA ARG A 9 11.17 -8.89 -57.23
C ARG A 9 11.11 -9.80 -55.99
N PRO A 10 10.18 -9.56 -55.04
CA PRO A 10 10.01 -10.44 -53.90
C PRO A 10 9.43 -11.81 -54.30
N PRO A 11 9.88 -12.92 -53.69
CA PRO A 11 9.22 -14.22 -53.81
C PRO A 11 7.92 -14.26 -52.99
N THR A 12 6.98 -15.10 -53.42
CA THR A 12 5.66 -15.29 -52.76
C THR A 12 5.76 -16.05 -51.44
N ALA A 13 4.99 -15.63 -50.44
CA ALA A 13 4.93 -16.30 -49.15
C ALA A 13 4.28 -17.69 -49.23
N GLY A 14 4.95 -18.71 -48.68
CA GLY A 14 4.35 -20.00 -48.34
C GLY A 14 3.68 -19.97 -46.96
N PRO A 15 2.86 -20.98 -46.60
CA PRO A 15 2.22 -21.05 -45.30
C PRO A 15 3.24 -21.24 -44.18
N ALA A 16 3.07 -20.51 -43.08
CA ALA A 16 3.96 -20.58 -41.92
C ALA A 16 3.89 -21.95 -41.23
N GLN A 17 5.04 -22.47 -40.81
CA GLN A 17 5.11 -23.60 -39.88
C GLN A 17 4.58 -23.17 -38.49
N PRO A 18 3.93 -24.07 -37.73
CA PRO A 18 3.54 -23.77 -36.35
C PRO A 18 4.77 -23.50 -35.47
N ALA A 19 4.62 -22.58 -34.53
CA ALA A 19 5.70 -22.16 -33.65
C ALA A 19 6.15 -23.28 -32.68
N ASP A 20 7.43 -23.21 -32.29
CA ASP A 20 8.11 -24.12 -31.37
C ASP A 20 7.36 -24.26 -30.02
N GLN A 21 7.23 -25.51 -29.55
CA GLN A 21 6.49 -25.88 -28.33
C GLN A 21 7.39 -26.07 -27.10
N SER A 22 8.67 -25.69 -27.17
CA SER A 22 9.67 -25.82 -26.09
C SER A 22 9.28 -25.28 -24.70
N TRP A 23 8.24 -24.44 -24.59
CA TRP A 23 7.67 -24.02 -23.30
C TRP A 23 6.88 -25.12 -22.54
N ALA A 24 6.41 -26.18 -23.21
CA ALA A 24 5.67 -27.26 -22.57
C ALA A 24 6.56 -28.16 -21.70
N GLU A 25 7.73 -28.55 -22.22
CA GLU A 25 8.67 -29.48 -21.56
C GLU A 25 9.21 -28.93 -20.23
N GLY A 26 9.38 -27.60 -20.14
CA GLY A 26 9.76 -26.90 -18.91
C GLY A 26 8.67 -26.85 -17.83
N ALA A 27 7.39 -27.02 -18.20
CA ALA A 27 6.29 -27.09 -17.24
C ALA A 27 6.07 -28.53 -16.72
N GLU A 28 6.18 -29.52 -17.60
CA GLU A 28 6.00 -30.94 -17.25
C GLU A 28 7.10 -31.46 -16.32
N THR A 29 8.35 -31.03 -16.52
CA THR A 29 9.49 -31.40 -15.65
C THR A 29 9.33 -30.93 -14.20
N VAL A 30 8.67 -29.79 -13.96
CA VAL A 30 8.33 -29.33 -12.60
C VAL A 30 7.15 -30.12 -12.02
N ALA A 31 6.12 -30.41 -12.83
CA ALA A 31 4.95 -31.18 -12.39
C ALA A 31 5.30 -32.63 -12.02
N ALA A 32 6.21 -33.27 -12.75
CA ALA A 32 6.67 -34.63 -12.48
C ALA A 32 7.39 -34.76 -11.13
N ALA A 33 8.14 -33.74 -10.70
CA ALA A 33 8.89 -33.76 -9.45
C ALA A 33 8.00 -33.69 -8.19
N GLU A 34 6.85 -33.01 -8.24
CA GLU A 34 5.92 -32.92 -7.10
C GLU A 34 5.03 -34.18 -6.94
N SER A 35 4.91 -35.02 -7.97
CA SER A 35 3.95 -36.15 -7.99
C SER A 35 4.43 -37.43 -7.26
N ALA A 36 5.63 -37.43 -6.67
CA ALA A 36 6.34 -38.65 -6.27
C ALA A 36 6.37 -38.94 -4.75
N LEU A 37 5.59 -38.24 -3.92
CA LEU A 37 5.59 -38.40 -2.45
C LEU A 37 4.19 -38.74 -1.90
N PRO A 38 3.90 -40.01 -1.56
CA PRO A 38 2.69 -40.36 -0.84
C PRO A 38 2.79 -39.96 0.64
N TYR A 39 1.74 -39.35 1.18
CA TYR A 39 1.60 -39.01 2.59
C TYR A 39 0.65 -39.99 3.27
N GLU A 40 1.17 -40.89 4.10
CA GLU A 40 0.37 -41.72 5.01
C GLU A 40 0.35 -41.11 6.43
N PRO A 41 -0.82 -41.06 7.10
CA PRO A 41 -0.92 -40.58 8.48
C PRO A 41 -0.53 -41.68 9.49
N ALA A 42 0.55 -41.47 10.24
CA ALA A 42 1.02 -42.44 11.22
C ALA A 42 0.08 -42.56 12.44
N THR A 43 -0.42 -43.77 12.70
CA THR A 43 -1.11 -44.15 13.95
C THR A 43 -0.12 -44.58 15.04
N GLU A 44 -0.42 -44.27 16.30
CA GLU A 44 0.45 -44.58 17.45
C GLU A 44 0.69 -46.08 17.66
N THR A 45 1.94 -46.49 17.92
CA THR A 45 2.25 -47.63 18.81
C THR A 45 3.72 -47.65 19.24
N ALA A 46 3.96 -48.07 20.48
CA ALA A 46 5.26 -48.37 21.10
C ALA A 46 5.01 -49.23 22.37
N PRO A 47 6.02 -49.82 23.07
CA PRO A 47 7.47 -49.85 22.79
C PRO A 47 8.10 -51.27 22.83
N ALA A 48 9.42 -51.38 22.61
CA ALA A 48 10.25 -52.53 23.03
C ALA A 48 11.72 -52.11 23.29
N VAL A 49 12.51 -52.96 23.97
CA VAL A 49 13.85 -52.65 24.52
C VAL A 49 14.91 -53.67 24.04
N GLY A 50 16.14 -53.24 23.71
CA GLY A 50 17.28 -54.16 23.46
C GLY A 50 18.58 -53.49 22.95
N PRO A 51 19.80 -53.80 23.47
CA PRO A 51 21.06 -53.13 23.08
C PRO A 51 22.17 -54.05 22.51
N SER A 52 23.25 -53.50 21.89
CA SER A 52 24.68 -53.77 22.25
C SER A 52 25.77 -53.17 21.30
N ARG A 53 26.67 -52.34 21.88
CA ARG A 53 28.17 -52.22 21.74
C ARG A 53 28.97 -52.30 20.41
N ARG A 54 29.94 -51.34 20.32
CA ARG A 54 31.40 -51.45 19.96
C ARG A 54 31.80 -51.71 18.48
N THR A 55 33.01 -51.42 17.95
CA THR A 55 34.15 -50.46 18.22
C THR A 55 35.16 -50.56 17.06
N ASN A 56 35.91 -49.48 16.72
CA ASN A 56 37.41 -49.50 16.65
C ASN A 56 38.07 -48.17 16.22
N ARG A 57 39.37 -48.02 16.55
CA ARG A 57 40.27 -46.91 16.17
C ARG A 57 41.75 -47.32 16.34
N PRO A 58 42.67 -46.86 15.46
CA PRO A 58 43.93 -46.20 15.87
C PRO A 58 44.09 -44.85 15.10
N ALA A 59 45.20 -44.09 15.02
CA ALA A 59 46.56 -44.17 15.59
C ALA A 59 47.07 -42.73 15.93
N LYS A 60 48.39 -42.55 16.13
CA LYS A 60 49.13 -41.26 16.19
C LYS A 60 50.63 -41.53 15.90
N PRO A 61 51.44 -40.55 15.44
CA PRO A 61 52.43 -39.89 16.34
C PRO A 61 52.74 -38.39 15.98
N THR A 62 52.66 -37.39 16.89
CA THR A 62 53.69 -36.78 17.79
C THR A 62 54.68 -35.78 17.17
N HIS A 63 54.76 -34.53 17.70
CA HIS A 63 55.99 -33.85 18.18
C HIS A 63 55.74 -32.45 18.81
N THR A 64 56.67 -32.00 19.67
CA THR A 64 56.80 -30.71 20.41
C THR A 64 58.28 -30.63 20.93
N PRO A 65 58.85 -29.55 21.54
CA PRO A 65 58.25 -28.38 22.23
C PRO A 65 58.91 -26.98 21.98
N GLY A 66 58.49 -25.94 22.73
CA GLY A 66 59.10 -24.59 22.79
C GLY A 66 58.69 -23.77 24.04
N ARG A 67 59.37 -22.65 24.34
CA ARG A 67 59.30 -21.80 25.57
C ARG A 67 59.55 -20.31 25.20
N LEU A 68 59.31 -19.24 25.98
CA LEU A 68 58.84 -18.88 27.36
C LEU A 68 58.23 -17.43 27.25
N ALA A 69 57.79 -16.59 28.22
CA ALA A 69 57.76 -16.49 29.69
C ALA A 69 56.59 -15.59 30.18
N GLU A 70 56.48 -15.34 31.50
CA GLU A 70 55.62 -14.34 32.19
C GLU A 70 56.38 -13.84 33.46
N PRO A 71 56.13 -12.66 34.10
CA PRO A 71 55.03 -12.51 35.10
C PRO A 71 54.54 -11.06 35.47
N SER A 72 53.40 -10.90 36.19
CA SER A 72 53.28 -10.19 37.52
C SER A 72 51.92 -9.52 37.91
N ALA A 73 51.58 -9.73 39.20
CA ALA A 73 50.59 -9.14 40.15
C ALA A 73 50.08 -7.66 39.97
N VAL A 74 48.83 -7.24 40.36
CA VAL A 74 48.01 -7.38 41.63
C VAL A 74 48.46 -6.37 42.72
N PRO A 75 47.60 -5.64 43.51
CA PRO A 75 46.35 -6.07 44.19
C PRO A 75 45.15 -5.06 44.30
N ALA A 76 44.13 -5.45 45.09
CA ALA A 76 42.99 -4.63 45.59
C ALA A 76 42.75 -4.87 47.12
N PRO A 77 41.93 -4.05 47.84
CA PRO A 77 41.72 -4.16 49.30
C PRO A 77 40.38 -4.78 49.79
N THR A 78 40.31 -4.96 51.11
CA THR A 78 39.39 -5.75 52.00
C THR A 78 38.27 -4.91 52.68
N ALA A 79 37.27 -5.40 53.47
CA ALA A 79 36.64 -6.72 53.71
C ALA A 79 35.38 -6.59 54.65
N GLY A 80 34.61 -7.69 54.86
CA GLY A 80 33.65 -7.90 55.97
C GLY A 80 32.16 -7.88 55.60
N SER A 81 31.23 -8.62 56.26
CA SER A 81 31.34 -9.72 57.24
C SER A 81 30.05 -10.61 57.29
N ARG A 82 30.07 -11.73 58.04
CA ARG A 82 29.03 -12.81 58.18
C ARG A 82 27.86 -12.44 59.15
N PRO A 83 26.85 -13.30 59.47
CA PRO A 83 26.49 -14.70 59.07
C PRO A 83 25.01 -14.84 58.60
N ALA A 84 24.32 -16.00 58.56
CA ALA A 84 24.54 -17.35 57.98
C ALA A 84 23.23 -18.19 58.14
N GLY A 85 22.91 -19.15 57.26
CA GLY A 85 21.70 -19.98 57.38
C GLY A 85 21.69 -21.26 56.51
N ARG A 86 21.57 -22.43 57.16
CA ARG A 86 21.44 -23.79 56.59
C ARG A 86 19.95 -24.16 56.40
N ALA A 87 19.49 -25.16 55.63
CA ALA A 87 20.11 -26.11 54.67
C ALA A 87 19.03 -26.71 53.73
N GLN A 88 19.43 -27.65 52.85
CA GLN A 88 18.60 -28.44 51.91
C GLN A 88 18.08 -29.77 52.55
N PRO A 89 17.67 -30.83 51.81
CA PRO A 89 16.32 -31.03 51.24
C PRO A 89 15.70 -32.44 51.53
N ALA A 90 14.44 -32.70 51.12
CA ALA A 90 13.90 -34.07 50.98
C ALA A 90 12.64 -34.16 50.06
N ALA A 91 12.39 -35.36 49.51
CA ALA A 91 11.20 -35.85 48.79
C ALA A 91 11.29 -37.40 48.70
N PRO A 92 10.36 -38.18 48.09
CA PRO A 92 8.91 -38.02 47.82
C PRO A 92 8.07 -39.21 48.38
N GLY A 93 6.76 -39.36 48.07
CA GLY A 93 6.06 -40.65 48.19
C GLY A 93 4.50 -40.67 48.19
N ALA A 94 3.93 -41.72 47.57
CA ALA A 94 2.50 -42.18 47.54
C ALA A 94 1.41 -41.16 47.07
N VAL A 95 0.46 -41.43 46.16
CA VAL A 95 -0.28 -42.63 45.63
C VAL A 95 -1.47 -43.10 46.48
N ALA A 96 -2.70 -42.74 46.06
CA ALA A 96 -3.92 -43.55 46.22
C ALA A 96 -5.11 -43.03 45.36
N THR A 97 -5.75 -43.93 44.62
CA THR A 97 -7.13 -43.88 44.05
C THR A 97 -7.64 -45.35 44.05
N PRO A 98 -8.89 -45.73 43.66
CA PRO A 98 -10.04 -44.94 43.20
C PRO A 98 -11.37 -45.30 43.90
N LYS A 99 -12.50 -44.74 43.42
CA LYS A 99 -13.72 -45.52 43.10
C LYS A 99 -14.70 -44.75 42.22
N THR A 100 -15.55 -45.50 41.52
CA THR A 100 -16.49 -45.03 40.48
C THR A 100 -17.94 -45.31 40.87
N THR A 101 -18.88 -44.48 40.39
CA THR A 101 -20.16 -44.84 39.72
C THR A 101 -21.05 -43.60 39.53
N GLY A 102 -21.89 -43.61 38.49
CA GLY A 102 -23.08 -42.76 38.34
C GLY A 102 -24.34 -43.65 38.30
N PRO A 103 -25.45 -43.26 37.63
CA PRO A 103 -25.69 -42.03 36.86
C PRO A 103 -27.09 -41.42 37.18
N ALA A 104 -27.73 -40.83 36.15
CA ALA A 104 -29.15 -40.45 36.01
C ALA A 104 -29.53 -38.98 36.27
N ALA A 105 -30.54 -38.54 35.51
CA ALA A 105 -30.96 -37.14 35.33
C ALA A 105 -32.16 -36.78 36.21
N LEU A 106 -32.43 -35.46 36.34
CA LEU A 106 -33.75 -34.85 36.10
C LEU A 106 -33.72 -33.31 36.25
N THR A 107 -34.26 -32.61 35.26
CA THR A 107 -34.87 -31.27 35.40
C THR A 107 -36.36 -31.44 35.81
N PRO A 108 -37.12 -30.42 36.29
CA PRO A 108 -37.02 -28.99 35.97
C PRO A 108 -37.38 -28.00 37.13
N LYS A 109 -37.73 -26.75 36.74
CA LYS A 109 -38.43 -25.66 37.48
C LYS A 109 -37.59 -24.59 38.23
N THR A 110 -37.33 -23.51 37.49
CA THR A 110 -37.72 -22.12 37.80
C THR A 110 -37.61 -21.58 39.24
N ALA A 111 -36.66 -20.66 39.45
CA ALA A 111 -36.89 -19.39 40.17
C ALA A 111 -35.88 -18.33 39.71
N ARG A 112 -36.30 -17.05 39.63
CA ARG A 112 -35.39 -15.88 39.63
C ARG A 112 -35.13 -15.46 41.08
N PRO A 113 -33.98 -14.82 41.35
CA PRO A 113 -34.06 -13.43 41.81
C PRO A 113 -33.18 -12.48 40.97
N ALA A 114 -33.35 -11.18 41.17
CA ALA A 114 -32.58 -10.13 40.50
C ALA A 114 -31.33 -9.72 41.29
N VAL A 115 -30.37 -9.09 40.59
CA VAL A 115 -29.16 -8.47 41.16
C VAL A 115 -29.07 -7.03 40.62
N PRO A 116 -28.78 -6.01 41.45
CA PRO A 116 -28.94 -4.60 41.07
C PRO A 116 -27.73 -4.01 40.31
N THR A 117 -27.99 -2.98 39.49
CA THR A 117 -26.98 -2.14 38.84
C THR A 117 -26.63 -0.90 39.70
N PRO A 118 -25.36 -0.68 40.07
CA PRO A 118 -24.90 0.58 40.66
C PRO A 118 -24.66 1.66 39.59
N LYS A 119 -24.85 2.94 39.95
CA LYS A 119 -24.58 4.10 39.10
C LYS A 119 -23.26 4.81 39.49
N THR A 120 -22.47 5.19 38.50
CA THR A 120 -21.46 6.27 38.58
C THR A 120 -21.31 6.84 37.16
N ALA A 121 -21.84 8.03 36.89
CA ALA A 121 -21.21 9.35 37.11
C ALA A 121 -20.26 9.75 35.97
N GLN A 122 -20.77 10.60 35.06
CA GLN A 122 -19.99 11.30 34.04
C GLN A 122 -19.79 12.79 34.45
N PRO A 123 -18.64 13.42 34.16
CA PRO A 123 -18.47 14.86 34.30
C PRO A 123 -19.14 15.62 33.15
N ALA A 124 -19.62 16.84 33.42
CA ALA A 124 -20.30 17.68 32.43
C ALA A 124 -19.35 18.57 31.62
N MET A 125 -19.77 18.93 30.40
CA MET A 125 -19.16 19.97 29.56
C MET A 125 -20.11 21.18 29.42
N PRO A 126 -19.62 22.43 29.31
CA PRO A 126 -20.45 23.62 29.37
C PRO A 126 -21.12 23.98 28.04
N THR A 127 -22.32 24.58 28.13
CA THR A 127 -23.10 25.11 27.00
C THR A 127 -22.60 26.48 26.51
N PRO A 128 -22.52 26.74 25.19
CA PRO A 128 -22.32 28.09 24.64
C PRO A 128 -23.52 29.02 24.92
N LYS A 129 -23.27 30.33 25.00
CA LYS A 129 -24.31 31.36 25.20
C LYS A 129 -24.92 31.81 23.87
N THR A 130 -26.25 31.87 23.79
CA THR A 130 -26.99 32.51 22.69
C THR A 130 -26.83 34.03 22.70
N VAL A 131 -26.63 34.63 21.52
CA VAL A 131 -26.74 36.08 21.28
C VAL A 131 -27.81 36.34 20.22
N ARG A 132 -28.64 37.38 20.43
CA ARG A 132 -29.75 37.74 19.53
C ARG A 132 -29.27 38.32 18.19
N ARG A 133 -29.94 37.94 17.10
CA ARG A 133 -30.32 38.84 15.99
C ARG A 133 -31.79 38.58 15.63
N GLY A 134 -32.45 39.55 15.00
CA GLY A 134 -33.91 39.58 14.83
C GLY A 134 -34.40 39.25 13.43
N GLU A 135 -35.72 39.11 13.35
CA GLU A 135 -36.60 39.22 12.17
C GLU A 135 -36.43 40.57 11.42
N PRO A 136 -36.96 40.76 10.18
CA PRO A 136 -38.12 40.10 9.54
C PRO A 136 -37.80 39.54 8.11
N THR A 137 -38.74 39.04 7.27
CA THR A 137 -40.23 39.08 7.22
C THR A 137 -40.80 37.80 6.56
N ARG A 138 -42.13 37.62 6.51
CA ARG A 138 -42.84 36.46 5.89
C ARG A 138 -43.58 36.82 4.59
N GLU A 139 -43.71 35.85 3.68
CA GLU A 139 -44.89 35.55 2.83
C GLU A 139 -44.77 34.05 2.41
N ALA A 140 -45.70 33.18 2.80
CA ALA A 140 -46.90 32.73 2.05
C ALA A 140 -46.56 31.86 0.80
N VAL A 141 -46.58 30.51 0.79
CA VAL A 141 -47.69 29.51 1.02
C VAL A 141 -48.69 29.48 -0.16
N PRO A 142 -49.14 28.32 -0.72
CA PRO A 142 -49.12 26.93 -0.20
C PRO A 142 -48.47 25.86 -1.12
N ALA A 143 -48.51 24.60 -0.68
CA ALA A 143 -48.21 23.40 -1.46
C ALA A 143 -49.49 22.64 -1.85
N VAL A 144 -49.39 21.66 -2.77
CA VAL A 144 -50.47 20.71 -3.13
C VAL A 144 -49.89 19.30 -3.30
N GLU A 145 -50.57 18.29 -2.75
CA GLU A 145 -50.26 16.87 -2.95
C GLU A 145 -51.00 16.29 -4.16
N ALA A 146 -50.38 15.36 -4.88
CA ALA A 146 -51.08 14.24 -5.55
C ALA A 146 -50.08 13.15 -5.95
N ALA A 147 -50.49 11.87 -5.89
CA ALA A 147 -49.73 10.74 -6.42
C ALA A 147 -50.65 9.86 -7.29
N ALA A 148 -50.19 9.48 -8.49
CA ALA A 148 -50.78 8.41 -9.29
C ALA A 148 -49.81 7.88 -10.37
N THR A 149 -49.56 6.58 -10.34
CA THR A 149 -49.07 5.73 -11.45
C THR A 149 -50.27 5.32 -12.34
N PRO A 150 -50.12 4.85 -13.61
CA PRO A 150 -49.32 3.65 -13.95
C PRO A 150 -48.64 3.59 -15.35
N SER A 151 -48.01 2.43 -15.58
CA SER A 151 -47.16 2.01 -16.70
C SER A 151 -47.84 1.86 -18.07
N VAL A 152 -47.07 2.02 -19.15
CA VAL A 152 -47.29 1.34 -20.44
C VAL A 152 -45.94 0.94 -21.08
N GLU A 153 -45.87 -0.31 -21.52
CA GLU A 153 -44.96 -0.94 -22.50
C GLU A 153 -45.79 -2.08 -23.17
N PRO A 154 -45.35 -2.80 -24.24
CA PRO A 154 -44.14 -2.65 -25.06
C PRO A 154 -44.39 -2.69 -26.59
N ALA A 155 -43.35 -2.43 -27.41
CA ALA A 155 -43.09 -3.00 -28.76
C ALA A 155 -41.96 -2.22 -29.48
N ALA A 156 -41.27 -2.71 -30.52
CA ALA A 156 -40.76 -4.04 -30.88
C ALA A 156 -39.83 -3.88 -32.12
N ALA A 157 -38.70 -4.60 -32.14
CA ALA A 157 -37.72 -4.80 -33.23
C ALA A 157 -37.83 -4.07 -34.59
N SER A 158 -36.73 -3.44 -35.05
CA SER A 158 -36.31 -3.44 -36.49
C SER A 158 -34.83 -3.02 -36.67
N THR A 159 -33.99 -3.96 -37.12
CA THR A 159 -32.75 -3.76 -37.92
C THR A 159 -33.13 -3.81 -39.42
N PRO A 160 -32.31 -3.41 -40.43
CA PRO A 160 -30.83 -3.52 -40.47
C PRO A 160 -30.04 -2.38 -41.20
N ALA A 161 -28.74 -2.64 -41.35
CA ALA A 161 -27.83 -2.17 -42.41
C ALA A 161 -27.20 -0.75 -42.35
N ALA A 162 -25.87 -0.74 -42.43
CA ALA A 162 -25.06 0.35 -43.00
C ALA A 162 -24.68 0.00 -44.45
N PRO A 163 -24.17 0.95 -45.26
CA PRO A 163 -22.71 1.13 -45.30
C PRO A 163 -22.22 2.58 -45.46
N SER A 164 -20.91 2.78 -45.33
CA SER A 164 -20.18 4.04 -45.62
C SER A 164 -20.14 4.37 -47.13
N PRO A 165 -19.73 5.59 -47.51
CA PRO A 165 -18.33 5.73 -47.97
C PRO A 165 -17.60 7.03 -47.54
N GLU A 166 -16.34 7.14 -47.93
CA GLU A 166 -15.36 8.20 -47.62
C GLU A 166 -15.36 9.40 -48.61
N PRO A 167 -14.60 10.50 -48.35
CA PRO A 167 -14.84 11.81 -48.96
C PRO A 167 -13.97 12.18 -50.17
N SER A 168 -14.46 13.17 -50.92
CA SER A 168 -13.72 14.06 -51.85
C SER A 168 -14.43 15.43 -51.89
N GLY A 169 -13.84 16.55 -52.31
CA GLY A 169 -12.45 16.82 -52.69
C GLY A 169 -12.35 17.92 -53.75
N GLY A 170 -11.80 19.09 -53.41
CA GLY A 170 -11.26 20.06 -54.39
C GLY A 170 -12.18 21.17 -54.96
N SER A 171 -11.96 22.39 -54.49
CA SER A 171 -11.78 23.64 -55.27
C SER A 171 -12.77 24.08 -56.40
N GLY A 172 -13.37 25.26 -56.22
CA GLY A 172 -13.41 26.29 -57.30
C GLY A 172 -14.78 26.85 -57.73
N PRO A 173 -14.79 27.93 -58.54
CA PRO A 173 -14.86 29.30 -57.98
C PRO A 173 -15.85 30.27 -58.73
N VAL A 174 -15.57 31.59 -58.69
CA VAL A 174 -16.12 32.73 -59.49
C VAL A 174 -17.51 33.33 -59.07
N PRO A 175 -17.96 34.56 -59.50
CA PRO A 175 -18.01 35.70 -58.56
C PRO A 175 -19.22 36.70 -58.63
N ALA A 176 -19.21 37.74 -57.77
CA ALA A 176 -19.60 39.18 -58.00
C ALA A 176 -21.02 39.58 -58.50
N ALA A 177 -21.59 40.78 -58.20
CA ALA A 177 -21.36 41.86 -57.21
C ALA A 177 -22.52 42.91 -57.26
N ARG A 178 -22.38 44.04 -56.52
CA ARG A 178 -23.29 45.22 -56.33
C ARG A 178 -24.36 45.05 -55.22
N ALA A 179 -24.85 46.12 -54.56
CA ALA A 179 -24.71 47.57 -54.78
C ALA A 179 -24.38 48.33 -53.46
N GLU A 180 -23.47 49.31 -53.46
CA GLU A 180 -23.70 50.79 -53.45
C GLU A 180 -23.73 51.43 -52.05
N SER A 181 -23.51 52.75 -51.95
CA SER A 181 -22.81 53.34 -50.80
C SER A 181 -23.25 54.74 -50.32
N GLY A 182 -23.40 54.86 -48.99
CA GLY A 182 -22.97 56.03 -48.20
C GLY A 182 -24.02 57.08 -47.83
N PRO A 183 -23.65 58.09 -47.01
CA PRO A 183 -22.38 58.26 -46.29
C PRO A 183 -22.51 58.02 -44.77
N SER A 184 -21.41 57.62 -44.11
CA SER A 184 -21.32 57.57 -42.63
C SER A 184 -20.26 58.55 -42.13
N VAL A 185 -20.61 59.37 -41.14
CA VAL A 185 -19.66 60.24 -40.44
C VAL A 185 -18.84 59.39 -39.46
N THR A 186 -17.53 59.62 -39.39
CA THR A 186 -16.60 58.96 -38.46
C THR A 186 -16.44 59.77 -37.17
N PRO A 187 -16.76 59.20 -35.99
CA PRO A 187 -16.07 59.55 -34.75
C PRO A 187 -14.68 58.89 -34.76
N GLU A 188 -13.66 59.57 -34.24
CA GLU A 188 -12.33 58.98 -34.07
C GLU A 188 -12.36 57.92 -32.96
N THR A 189 -12.33 56.64 -33.32
CA THR A 189 -11.97 55.58 -32.38
C THR A 189 -10.48 55.63 -32.13
N GLY A 190 -10.07 56.20 -31.00
CA GLY A 190 -8.69 56.14 -30.53
C GLY A 190 -8.17 54.69 -30.43
N PRO A 191 -6.86 54.47 -30.47
CA PRO A 191 -6.29 53.12 -30.44
C PRO A 191 -6.77 52.36 -29.21
N ALA A 192 -7.20 51.12 -29.42
CA ALA A 192 -7.63 50.25 -28.33
C ALA A 192 -6.52 50.16 -27.26
N PRO A 193 -6.87 50.20 -25.96
CA PRO A 193 -5.87 50.12 -24.90
C PRO A 193 -5.08 48.82 -25.07
N ALA A 194 -3.75 48.94 -25.11
CA ALA A 194 -2.87 47.78 -25.15
C ALA A 194 -3.22 46.83 -23.99
N PRO A 195 -3.15 45.49 -24.19
CA PRO A 195 -3.50 44.52 -23.16
C PRO A 195 -2.73 44.86 -21.88
N GLY A 196 -3.49 45.07 -20.80
CA GLY A 196 -2.95 45.58 -19.55
C GLY A 196 -1.78 44.73 -19.10
N ARG A 197 -0.63 45.39 -18.87
CA ARG A 197 0.61 44.76 -18.38
C ARG A 197 0.22 43.79 -17.25
N PRO A 198 0.48 42.47 -17.37
CA PRO A 198 -0.08 41.49 -16.46
C PRO A 198 0.29 41.87 -15.02
N GLY A 199 -0.72 41.90 -14.16
CA GLY A 199 -0.52 42.21 -12.74
C GLY A 199 0.48 41.23 -12.15
N ASN A 200 1.38 41.71 -11.30
CA ASN A 200 2.38 40.86 -10.66
C ASN A 200 1.65 39.68 -9.97
N PRO A 201 1.98 38.41 -10.30
CA PRO A 201 1.14 37.28 -9.92
C PRO A 201 0.99 37.16 -8.41
N ALA A 202 -0.15 36.62 -7.96
CA ALA A 202 -0.37 36.33 -6.55
C ALA A 202 0.76 35.42 -6.04
N ARG A 203 1.52 35.89 -5.05
CA ARG A 203 2.83 35.33 -4.69
C ARG A 203 2.79 34.70 -3.31
N HIS A 204 3.11 33.41 -3.26
CA HIS A 204 2.97 32.56 -2.09
C HIS A 204 4.33 32.15 -1.50
N THR A 205 4.32 31.54 -0.31
CA THR A 205 5.54 30.97 0.28
C THR A 205 5.88 29.64 -0.39
N VAL A 206 4.90 28.75 -0.55
CA VAL A 206 5.07 27.42 -1.16
C VAL A 206 4.04 27.20 -2.26
N ALA A 207 4.46 26.71 -3.43
CA ALA A 207 3.57 26.05 -4.38
C ALA A 207 3.68 24.53 -4.25
N VAL A 208 2.53 23.85 -4.15
CA VAL A 208 2.43 22.39 -4.23
C VAL A 208 1.80 22.05 -5.58
N LEU A 209 2.54 21.34 -6.43
CA LEU A 209 2.10 20.97 -7.78
C LEU A 209 1.57 19.53 -7.78
N GLY A 210 0.31 19.35 -8.18
CA GLY A 210 -0.43 18.10 -8.07
C GLY A 210 -1.48 18.15 -6.94
N ALA A 211 -2.76 18.08 -7.31
CA ALA A 211 -3.92 18.15 -6.43
C ALA A 211 -4.45 16.78 -5.94
N HIS A 212 -3.84 15.67 -6.37
CA HIS A 212 -4.03 14.33 -5.81
C HIS A 212 -3.86 14.25 -4.28
N LEU A 213 -4.21 13.09 -3.71
CA LEU A 213 -4.09 12.74 -2.28
C LEU A 213 -2.81 13.25 -1.59
N GLY A 214 -1.64 13.09 -2.21
CA GLY A 214 -0.35 13.50 -1.62
C GLY A 214 -0.25 15.02 -1.43
N GLY A 215 -0.26 15.76 -2.54
CA GLY A 215 -0.20 17.23 -2.53
C GLY A 215 -1.36 17.87 -1.75
N GLY A 216 -2.57 17.30 -1.82
CA GLY A 216 -3.72 17.74 -1.04
C GLY A 216 -3.53 17.59 0.47
N MET A 217 -3.05 16.44 0.95
CA MET A 217 -2.75 16.26 2.38
C MET A 217 -1.65 17.21 2.84
N LEU A 218 -0.60 17.39 2.03
CA LEU A 218 0.50 18.28 2.35
C LEU A 218 0.04 19.74 2.41
N ALA A 219 -0.72 20.22 1.43
CA ALA A 219 -1.26 21.58 1.41
C ALA A 219 -2.19 21.85 2.62
N ALA A 220 -3.02 20.87 3.02
CA ALA A 220 -3.83 20.97 4.23
C ALA A 220 -2.96 21.13 5.50
N ILE A 221 -1.87 20.36 5.60
CA ILE A 221 -0.93 20.41 6.73
C ILE A 221 -0.14 21.74 6.76
N LEU A 222 0.35 22.22 5.62
CA LEU A 222 1.09 23.48 5.53
C LEU A 222 0.19 24.69 5.86
N ALA A 223 -1.02 24.73 5.29
CA ALA A 223 -2.00 25.76 5.60
C ALA A 223 -2.43 25.72 7.08
N ARG A 224 -2.61 24.53 7.65
CA ARG A 224 -2.90 24.33 9.09
C ARG A 224 -1.80 24.88 10.00
N ALA A 225 -0.54 24.83 9.54
CA ALA A 225 0.62 25.39 10.22
C ALA A 225 0.78 26.92 10.02
N GLY A 226 -0.11 27.56 9.25
CA GLY A 226 -0.08 29.01 8.97
C GLY A 226 0.83 29.42 7.82
N ILE A 227 1.31 28.46 7.00
CA ILE A 227 2.15 28.73 5.83
C ILE A 227 1.25 29.14 4.67
N ASP A 228 1.58 30.24 3.99
CA ASP A 228 0.87 30.64 2.78
C ASP A 228 1.27 29.73 1.60
N VAL A 229 0.42 28.73 1.35
CA VAL A 229 0.59 27.70 0.33
C VAL A 229 -0.47 27.82 -0.76
N VAL A 230 -0.04 27.70 -2.02
CA VAL A 230 -0.93 27.48 -3.17
C VAL A 230 -0.84 26.03 -3.63
N LEU A 231 -1.98 25.37 -3.76
CA LEU A 231 -2.12 24.05 -4.37
C LEU A 231 -2.56 24.24 -5.82
N VAL A 232 -1.85 23.62 -6.77
CA VAL A 232 -2.12 23.76 -8.21
C VAL A 232 -2.30 22.38 -8.82
N ASP A 233 -3.41 22.19 -9.53
CA ASP A 233 -3.72 20.96 -10.26
C ASP A 233 -2.65 20.62 -11.32
N SER A 234 -2.48 19.33 -11.60
CA SER A 234 -1.58 18.79 -12.62
C SER A 234 -2.38 18.08 -13.73
N PRO A 235 -1.92 18.09 -15.00
CA PRO A 235 -2.53 17.29 -16.08
C PRO A 235 -2.64 15.79 -15.76
N HIS A 236 -1.83 15.30 -14.82
CA HIS A 236 -1.77 13.91 -14.39
C HIS A 236 -2.80 13.54 -13.31
N ASP A 237 -3.46 14.49 -12.64
CA ASP A 237 -4.27 14.21 -11.43
C ASP A 237 -5.49 13.32 -11.69
N ALA A 238 -6.22 13.55 -12.78
CA ALA A 238 -7.41 12.78 -13.12
C ALA A 238 -7.09 11.44 -13.84
N THR A 239 -5.90 11.32 -14.42
CA THR A 239 -5.54 10.24 -15.36
C THR A 239 -4.65 9.16 -14.75
N THR A 240 -3.80 9.52 -13.79
CA THR A 240 -2.73 8.66 -13.27
C THR A 240 -3.28 7.57 -12.33
N PRO A 241 -3.16 6.27 -12.68
CA PRO A 241 -3.58 5.20 -11.79
C PRO A 241 -2.70 5.17 -10.54
N SER A 242 -3.36 5.16 -9.39
CA SER A 242 -2.81 5.46 -8.06
C SER A 242 -3.38 4.49 -7.02
N GLY A 243 -2.73 4.32 -5.87
CA GLY A 243 -3.11 3.33 -4.85
C GLY A 243 -4.49 3.55 -4.21
N GLU A 244 -5.26 2.47 -4.13
CA GLU A 244 -6.70 2.43 -3.79
C GLU A 244 -7.05 1.53 -2.59
N THR A 245 -6.07 0.99 -1.86
CA THR A 245 -6.27 0.07 -0.71
C THR A 245 -5.38 0.49 0.45
N THR A 246 -5.91 0.50 1.68
CA THR A 246 -5.11 0.66 2.92
C THR A 246 -4.81 -0.68 3.58
N VAL A 247 -3.82 -0.70 4.49
CA VAL A 247 -3.58 -1.76 5.48
C VAL A 247 -3.45 -1.12 6.87
N PRO A 248 -3.42 -1.87 7.99
CA PRO A 248 -3.35 -1.28 9.34
C PRO A 248 -2.17 -0.33 9.54
N TYR A 249 -1.07 -0.55 8.82
CA TYR A 249 0.07 0.36 8.83
C TYR A 249 -0.25 1.70 8.16
N THR A 250 -0.81 1.70 6.95
CA THR A 250 -1.26 2.91 6.24
C THR A 250 -2.24 3.72 7.11
N ALA A 251 -3.19 3.04 7.76
CA ALA A 251 -4.15 3.67 8.66
C ALA A 251 -3.48 4.37 9.86
N GLU A 252 -2.45 3.76 10.45
CA GLU A 252 -1.69 4.36 11.54
C GLU A 252 -0.78 5.52 11.09
N VAL A 253 -0.33 5.53 9.82
CA VAL A 253 0.35 6.71 9.23
C VAL A 253 -0.63 7.87 9.04
N PHE A 254 -1.85 7.62 8.55
CA PHE A 254 -2.89 8.66 8.44
C PHE A 254 -3.30 9.24 9.81
N GLU A 255 -3.51 8.39 10.81
CA GLU A 255 -3.78 8.80 12.19
C GLU A 255 -2.52 9.41 12.88
N LEU A 256 -1.30 9.19 12.37
CA LEU A 256 -0.14 10.00 12.75
C LEU A 256 -0.22 11.41 12.14
N LEU A 257 -0.43 11.54 10.83
CA LEU A 257 -0.55 12.84 10.15
C LEU A 257 -1.58 13.72 10.87
N ALA A 258 -2.76 13.16 11.13
CA ALA A 258 -3.86 13.80 11.83
C ALA A 258 -3.46 14.37 13.21
N ARG A 259 -2.66 13.62 13.98
CA ARG A 259 -2.26 13.99 15.36
C ARG A 259 -0.98 14.81 15.43
N ARG A 260 -0.06 14.63 14.49
CA ARG A 260 1.23 15.35 14.41
C ARG A 260 1.02 16.78 13.94
N TYR A 261 0.13 16.98 12.97
CA TYR A 261 -0.09 18.28 12.31
C TYR A 261 -1.42 18.95 12.66
N GLY A 262 -2.28 18.29 13.43
CA GLY A 262 -3.54 18.88 13.92
C GLY A 262 -4.60 19.06 12.84
N VAL A 263 -4.65 18.12 11.88
CA VAL A 263 -5.60 17.98 10.77
C VAL A 263 -6.41 16.70 11.01
N PRO A 264 -7.31 16.66 12.03
CA PRO A 264 -7.89 15.42 12.55
C PRO A 264 -8.62 14.58 11.51
N GLU A 265 -9.20 15.21 10.48
CA GLU A 265 -9.96 14.57 9.40
C GLU A 265 -9.14 13.55 8.60
N LEU A 266 -7.80 13.67 8.58
CA LEU A 266 -6.94 12.72 7.89
C LEU A 266 -7.03 11.31 8.47
N SER A 267 -7.45 11.12 9.73
CA SER A 267 -7.63 9.77 10.31
C SER A 267 -8.64 8.93 9.53
N ALA A 268 -9.64 9.58 8.92
CA ALA A 268 -10.71 8.92 8.18
C ALA A 268 -10.21 8.15 6.95
N LEU A 269 -9.08 8.54 6.34
CA LEU A 269 -8.44 7.78 5.26
C LEU A 269 -8.05 6.36 5.72
N GLY A 270 -7.72 6.20 7.01
CA GLY A 270 -7.39 4.92 7.64
C GLY A 270 -8.59 4.14 8.19
N HIS A 271 -9.74 4.78 8.39
CA HIS A 271 -10.91 4.22 9.08
C HIS A 271 -12.17 4.40 8.24
N PHE A 272 -12.64 3.35 7.55
CA PHE A 272 -13.77 3.46 6.62
C PHE A 272 -15.05 4.05 7.25
N ALA A 273 -15.32 3.74 8.53
CA ALA A 273 -16.48 4.26 9.23
C ALA A 273 -16.46 5.79 9.45
N GLU A 274 -15.27 6.41 9.48
CA GLU A 274 -15.03 7.84 9.71
C GLU A 274 -15.03 8.66 8.41
N LEU A 275 -14.99 8.03 7.23
CA LEU A 275 -15.03 8.71 5.93
C LEU A 275 -16.30 9.57 5.76
N PRO A 276 -16.19 10.77 5.14
CA PRO A 276 -17.35 11.59 4.80
C PRO A 276 -18.40 10.81 4.00
N PRO A 277 -19.72 11.00 4.23
CA PRO A 277 -20.75 10.20 3.60
C PRO A 277 -20.68 10.16 2.06
N GLU A 278 -20.26 11.24 1.40
CA GLU A 278 -20.12 11.31 -0.04
C GLU A 278 -18.96 10.46 -0.57
N VAL A 279 -17.83 10.42 0.15
CA VAL A 279 -16.61 9.65 -0.16
C VAL A 279 -16.78 8.17 0.20
N ARG A 280 -17.46 7.91 1.32
CA ARG A 280 -17.70 6.56 1.85
C ARG A 280 -18.67 5.74 0.99
N ARG A 281 -19.59 6.41 0.30
CA ARG A 281 -20.58 5.80 -0.61
C ARG A 281 -19.94 5.13 -1.84
N THR A 282 -18.82 5.69 -2.33
CA THR A 282 -18.11 5.21 -3.52
C THR A 282 -16.86 4.42 -3.15
N SER A 283 -16.19 4.75 -2.05
CA SER A 283 -15.17 3.88 -1.44
C SER A 283 -15.79 2.55 -0.97
N GLY A 284 -14.99 1.49 -0.91
CA GLY A 284 -15.39 0.20 -0.33
C GLY A 284 -14.81 0.03 1.08
N ILE A 285 -15.47 -0.75 1.94
CA ILE A 285 -14.83 -1.26 3.17
C ILE A 285 -13.97 -2.48 2.84
N LYS A 286 -12.91 -2.71 3.60
CA LYS A 286 -12.02 -3.87 3.52
C LYS A 286 -12.01 -4.62 4.87
N SER A 287 -12.31 -5.92 4.85
CA SER A 287 -12.26 -6.80 6.02
C SER A 287 -11.20 -7.91 5.94
N SER A 288 -10.47 -7.99 4.82
CA SER A 288 -9.42 -8.99 4.61
C SER A 288 -8.44 -8.58 3.51
N ILE A 289 -7.31 -9.28 3.45
CA ILE A 289 -6.52 -9.43 2.23
C ILE A 289 -6.40 -10.92 1.90
N GLY A 290 -6.70 -11.31 0.66
CA GLY A 290 -6.67 -12.68 0.18
C GLY A 290 -5.69 -12.85 -0.97
N PHE A 291 -4.92 -13.93 -0.93
CA PHE A 291 -3.98 -14.34 -1.96
C PHE A 291 -4.40 -15.70 -2.50
N VAL A 292 -4.66 -15.77 -3.81
CA VAL A 292 -5.14 -16.97 -4.50
C VAL A 292 -4.09 -17.36 -5.53
N TYR A 293 -3.39 -18.48 -5.32
CA TYR A 293 -2.28 -18.87 -6.19
C TYR A 293 -2.79 -19.75 -7.34
N ALA A 294 -2.70 -19.21 -8.55
CA ALA A 294 -3.13 -19.83 -9.81
C ALA A 294 -1.94 -20.37 -10.62
N ARG A 295 -2.22 -21.25 -11.60
CA ARG A 295 -1.24 -21.75 -12.56
C ARG A 295 -1.87 -21.76 -13.96
N PRO A 296 -1.11 -21.46 -15.04
CA PRO A 296 -1.61 -21.58 -16.41
C PRO A 296 -2.20 -22.96 -16.71
N GLY A 297 -3.27 -23.01 -17.49
CA GLY A 297 -3.99 -24.23 -17.88
C GLY A 297 -4.79 -24.94 -16.77
N ALA A 298 -4.61 -24.56 -15.49
CA ALA A 298 -5.17 -25.28 -14.35
C ALA A 298 -6.20 -24.45 -13.56
N PRO A 299 -7.25 -25.09 -13.01
CA PRO A 299 -8.11 -24.43 -12.04
C PRO A 299 -7.36 -24.14 -10.74
N VAL A 300 -7.80 -23.09 -10.04
CA VAL A 300 -7.33 -22.71 -8.71
C VAL A 300 -7.60 -23.85 -7.73
N ARG A 301 -6.55 -24.24 -7.00
CA ARG A 301 -6.66 -25.27 -5.95
C ARG A 301 -7.08 -24.60 -4.63
N PRO A 302 -8.16 -25.02 -3.95
CA PRO A 302 -8.59 -24.41 -2.67
C PRO A 302 -7.55 -24.46 -1.52
N HIS A 303 -6.52 -25.30 -1.65
CA HIS A 303 -5.39 -25.37 -0.71
C HIS A 303 -4.19 -24.50 -1.10
N HIS A 304 -4.20 -23.86 -2.27
CA HIS A 304 -3.21 -22.88 -2.74
C HIS A 304 -3.71 -21.43 -2.50
N VAL A 305 -4.18 -21.17 -1.29
CA VAL A 305 -4.76 -19.89 -0.86
C VAL A 305 -4.11 -19.45 0.45
N VAL A 306 -3.90 -18.15 0.66
CA VAL A 306 -3.58 -17.56 1.97
C VAL A 306 -4.48 -16.36 2.18
N GLN A 307 -5.14 -16.25 3.33
CA GLN A 307 -6.03 -15.12 3.63
C GLN A 307 -5.80 -14.59 5.03
N PHE A 308 -5.76 -13.27 5.15
CA PHE A 308 -5.62 -12.56 6.41
C PHE A 308 -6.87 -11.76 6.68
N ASN A 309 -7.71 -12.29 7.58
CA ASN A 309 -8.94 -11.66 8.06
C ASN A 309 -8.59 -10.77 9.26
N VAL A 310 -7.98 -9.61 8.97
CA VAL A 310 -7.48 -8.67 9.98
C VAL A 310 -8.65 -7.83 10.52
N PRO A 311 -9.03 -7.96 11.81
CA PRO A 311 -10.09 -7.17 12.39
C PRO A 311 -9.49 -5.85 12.89
N SER A 312 -9.46 -4.83 12.03
CA SER A 312 -9.30 -3.45 12.45
C SER A 312 -10.55 -2.98 13.21
N GLU A 313 -10.37 -2.18 14.27
CA GLU A 313 -11.49 -1.80 15.15
C GLU A 313 -12.49 -0.82 14.49
N HIS A 314 -12.16 -0.28 13.30
CA HIS A 314 -12.96 0.70 12.54
C HIS A 314 -13.14 0.39 11.04
N GLY A 315 -12.61 -0.74 10.55
CA GLY A 315 -12.60 -1.12 9.13
C GLY A 315 -11.48 -0.45 8.31
N GLU A 316 -10.79 -1.25 7.47
CA GLU A 316 -9.85 -0.73 6.47
C GLU A 316 -10.61 -0.23 5.22
N SER A 317 -9.93 0.51 4.35
CA SER A 317 -10.56 1.25 3.24
C SER A 317 -10.05 0.79 1.87
N HIS A 318 -10.99 0.59 0.94
CA HIS A 318 -10.77 0.67 -0.49
C HIS A 318 -11.14 2.07 -0.97
N LEU A 319 -10.15 2.96 -1.05
CA LEU A 319 -10.31 4.39 -1.30
C LEU A 319 -10.63 4.63 -2.78
N TYR A 320 -11.84 5.09 -3.11
CA TYR A 320 -12.18 5.48 -4.49
C TYR A 320 -11.57 6.84 -4.80
N ARG A 321 -10.39 6.83 -5.45
CA ARG A 321 -9.48 7.98 -5.54
C ARG A 321 -10.09 9.27 -6.12
N PRO A 322 -10.97 9.28 -7.14
CA PRO A 322 -11.58 10.52 -7.62
C PRO A 322 -12.32 11.32 -6.55
N ASP A 323 -13.12 10.66 -5.70
CA ASP A 323 -13.87 11.33 -4.63
C ASP A 323 -12.99 11.64 -3.41
N VAL A 324 -12.03 10.77 -3.10
CA VAL A 324 -11.07 10.96 -2.01
C VAL A 324 -10.17 12.17 -2.28
N ASP A 325 -9.57 12.26 -3.47
CA ASP A 325 -8.65 13.34 -3.82
C ASP A 325 -9.41 14.67 -3.95
N ALA A 326 -10.62 14.65 -4.52
CA ALA A 326 -11.52 15.81 -4.52
C ALA A 326 -11.93 16.24 -3.10
N TRP A 327 -12.06 15.33 -2.13
CA TRP A 327 -12.33 15.67 -0.74
C TRP A 327 -11.09 16.23 -0.01
N VAL A 328 -9.92 15.61 -0.18
CA VAL A 328 -8.67 16.09 0.43
C VAL A 328 -8.27 17.47 -0.13
N HIS A 329 -8.55 17.74 -1.41
CA HIS A 329 -8.46 19.10 -1.97
C HIS A 329 -9.42 20.08 -1.25
N ARG A 330 -10.70 19.72 -1.02
CA ARG A 330 -11.62 20.56 -0.22
C ARG A 330 -11.12 20.78 1.21
N LEU A 331 -10.50 19.77 1.82
CA LEU A 331 -9.90 19.85 3.16
C LEU A 331 -8.73 20.85 3.20
N ALA A 332 -7.86 20.84 2.18
CA ALA A 332 -6.76 21.80 2.08
C ALA A 332 -7.25 23.25 1.98
N VAL A 333 -8.24 23.52 1.14
CA VAL A 333 -8.88 24.84 1.02
C VAL A 333 -9.57 25.23 2.34
N GLY A 334 -10.23 24.28 3.01
CA GLY A 334 -10.84 24.48 4.33
C GLY A 334 -9.85 24.87 5.43
N TYR A 335 -8.59 24.41 5.33
CA TYR A 335 -7.49 24.84 6.22
C TYR A 335 -6.78 26.11 5.78
N GLY A 336 -7.19 26.71 4.65
CA GLY A 336 -6.73 28.02 4.19
C GLY A 336 -5.75 28.00 3.03
N ALA A 337 -5.45 26.83 2.44
CA ALA A 337 -4.62 26.74 1.24
C ALA A 337 -5.29 27.48 0.08
N LYS A 338 -4.48 28.16 -0.74
CA LYS A 338 -4.95 28.88 -1.94
C LYS A 338 -5.02 27.90 -3.11
N VAL A 339 -5.94 28.15 -4.03
CA VAL A 339 -6.08 27.41 -5.29
C VAL A 339 -6.40 28.41 -6.41
N PRO A 340 -5.87 28.24 -7.63
CA PRO A 340 -6.26 29.06 -8.77
C PRO A 340 -7.77 28.99 -9.05
N GLN A 341 -8.38 30.11 -9.41
CA GLN A 341 -9.81 30.17 -9.73
C GLN A 341 -10.12 29.27 -10.93
N GLY A 342 -11.15 28.43 -10.83
CA GLY A 342 -11.52 27.47 -11.87
C GLY A 342 -10.65 26.21 -11.92
N ARG A 343 -9.59 26.11 -11.11
CA ARG A 343 -8.61 25.00 -11.09
C ARG A 343 -8.03 24.62 -12.46
N PRO A 344 -7.49 25.58 -13.25
CA PRO A 344 -6.61 25.24 -14.36
C PRO A 344 -5.41 24.44 -13.82
N ALA A 345 -5.01 23.41 -14.54
CA ALA A 345 -3.75 22.73 -14.28
C ALA A 345 -2.56 23.63 -14.67
N PHE A 346 -1.40 23.43 -14.05
CA PHE A 346 -0.19 24.11 -14.49
C PHE A 346 0.30 23.59 -15.86
N THR A 347 1.05 24.44 -16.58
CA THR A 347 1.68 24.13 -17.87
C THR A 347 3.21 24.19 -17.80
N GLU A 348 3.77 25.19 -17.10
CA GLU A 348 5.21 25.36 -16.93
C GLU A 348 5.56 26.01 -15.57
N VAL A 349 6.83 25.96 -15.18
CA VAL A 349 7.35 26.65 -13.99
C VAL A 349 8.67 27.32 -14.33
N ARG A 350 8.67 28.66 -14.35
CA ARG A 350 9.78 29.55 -14.69
C ARG A 350 10.32 30.25 -13.44
N GLY A 351 11.40 31.00 -13.58
CA GLY A 351 12.10 31.64 -12.46
C GLY A 351 12.95 30.66 -11.65
N ASP A 352 13.53 31.17 -10.56
CA ASP A 352 14.59 30.55 -9.78
C ASP A 352 14.28 30.56 -8.28
N ALA A 353 15.18 30.00 -7.46
CA ALA A 353 15.04 29.89 -6.02
C ALA A 353 14.59 31.20 -5.35
N GLY A 354 13.43 31.18 -4.69
CA GLY A 354 12.86 32.34 -4.03
C GLY A 354 11.89 33.17 -4.87
N ASP A 355 11.83 33.01 -6.20
CA ASP A 355 10.94 33.76 -7.12
C ASP A 355 10.51 32.91 -8.34
N PHE A 356 9.87 31.77 -8.09
CA PHE A 356 9.26 30.94 -9.14
C PHE A 356 7.94 31.54 -9.62
N THR A 357 7.64 31.35 -10.90
CA THR A 357 6.31 31.59 -11.50
C THR A 357 5.78 30.29 -12.10
N VAL A 358 4.61 29.85 -11.62
CA VAL A 358 3.87 28.71 -12.15
C VAL A 358 2.85 29.24 -13.16
N GLU A 359 2.92 28.77 -14.40
CA GLU A 359 2.02 29.15 -15.48
C GLU A 359 0.86 28.15 -15.59
N LEU A 360 -0.33 28.65 -15.95
CA LEU A 360 -1.60 27.90 -15.87
C LEU A 360 -2.22 27.72 -17.26
N ALA A 361 -3.01 26.65 -17.43
CA ALA A 361 -3.63 26.28 -18.69
C ALA A 361 -4.70 27.27 -19.22
N ASP A 362 -5.16 28.21 -18.39
CA ASP A 362 -6.05 29.32 -18.77
C ASP A 362 -5.29 30.60 -19.18
N GLY A 363 -3.95 30.58 -19.14
CA GLY A 363 -3.09 31.74 -19.37
C GLY A 363 -2.82 32.59 -18.12
N GLY A 364 -3.34 32.19 -16.96
CA GLY A 364 -2.99 32.78 -15.67
C GLY A 364 -1.62 32.34 -15.15
N SER A 365 -1.18 32.94 -14.04
CA SER A 365 0.02 32.48 -13.31
C SER A 365 -0.05 32.80 -11.82
N VAL A 366 0.70 32.04 -11.02
CA VAL A 366 0.90 32.27 -9.58
C VAL A 366 2.40 32.22 -9.25
N GLY A 367 2.84 33.09 -8.33
CA GLY A 367 4.22 33.14 -7.87
C GLY A 367 4.44 32.31 -6.60
N ALA A 368 5.65 31.80 -6.39
CA ALA A 368 6.02 31.09 -5.16
C ALA A 368 7.51 31.26 -4.82
N ALA A 369 7.83 31.32 -3.52
CA ALA A 369 9.23 31.33 -3.07
C ALA A 369 9.88 29.93 -3.11
N PHE A 370 9.09 28.87 -2.89
CA PHE A 370 9.54 27.48 -2.89
C PHE A 370 8.55 26.57 -3.63
N VAL A 371 9.03 25.52 -4.30
CA VAL A 371 8.18 24.57 -5.04
C VAL A 371 8.30 23.15 -4.48
N VAL A 372 7.15 22.50 -4.29
CA VAL A 372 7.03 21.06 -4.00
C VAL A 372 6.36 20.40 -5.20
N ASP A 373 7.15 19.69 -6.00
CA ASP A 373 6.66 19.02 -7.20
C ASP A 373 6.22 17.58 -6.87
N MET A 374 4.91 17.35 -6.91
CA MET A 374 4.26 16.05 -6.80
C MET A 374 3.37 15.81 -8.03
N SER A 375 3.72 16.41 -9.17
CA SER A 375 2.88 16.43 -10.38
C SER A 375 2.85 15.11 -11.17
N GLY A 376 3.98 14.44 -11.40
CA GLY A 376 4.06 13.27 -12.27
C GLY A 376 5.44 13.06 -12.90
N PRO A 377 5.63 12.02 -13.74
CA PRO A 377 6.92 11.70 -14.34
C PRO A 377 7.49 12.81 -15.23
N ASP A 378 6.64 13.64 -15.84
CA ASP A 378 7.03 14.75 -16.72
C ASP A 378 7.27 16.07 -15.96
N ALA A 379 7.46 15.98 -14.64
CA ALA A 379 7.58 17.07 -13.68
C ALA A 379 8.51 18.23 -14.15
N PRO A 380 8.04 19.50 -14.10
CA PRO A 380 8.85 20.65 -14.50
C PRO A 380 10.09 20.84 -13.61
N MET A 381 10.04 20.49 -12.32
CA MET A 381 11.19 20.60 -11.42
C MET A 381 12.20 19.46 -11.64
N LEU A 382 11.73 18.26 -11.97
CA LEU A 382 12.58 17.09 -12.24
C LEU A 382 13.54 17.33 -13.40
N ARG A 383 13.10 18.05 -14.45
CA ARG A 383 13.92 18.48 -15.59
C ARG A 383 15.07 19.44 -15.23
N ARG A 384 15.12 19.97 -14.00
CA ARG A 384 16.19 20.85 -13.49
C ARG A 384 17.27 20.08 -12.69
N LEU A 385 17.10 18.79 -12.41
CA LEU A 385 17.92 18.02 -11.44
C LEU A 385 19.17 17.33 -12.00
N GLY A 386 19.69 17.76 -13.16
CA GLY A 386 20.94 17.26 -13.74
C GLY A 386 20.74 16.40 -15.00
N PRO A 387 21.66 15.47 -15.30
CA PRO A 387 21.72 14.83 -16.61
C PRO A 387 20.57 13.87 -16.89
N ASP A 388 20.15 13.86 -18.16
CA ASP A 388 19.11 13.01 -18.74
C ASP A 388 19.57 11.53 -18.78
N PRO A 389 18.75 10.55 -18.33
CA PRO A 389 17.43 10.70 -17.71
C PRO A 389 17.49 10.96 -16.20
N ALA A 390 16.69 11.94 -15.75
CA ALA A 390 16.53 12.27 -14.33
C ALA A 390 15.86 11.13 -13.53
N LEU A 391 15.06 10.29 -14.18
CA LEU A 391 14.51 9.04 -13.66
C LEU A 391 15.34 7.83 -14.10
N ARG A 392 15.52 6.86 -13.21
CA ARG A 392 15.97 5.50 -13.56
C ARG A 392 14.84 4.49 -13.29
N PRO A 393 14.74 3.38 -14.05
CA PRO A 393 13.95 2.23 -13.65
C PRO A 393 14.42 1.69 -12.28
N LEU A 394 13.50 1.14 -11.49
CA LEU A 394 13.88 0.37 -10.29
C LEU A 394 14.32 -1.05 -10.68
N ARG A 395 14.92 -1.80 -9.74
CA ARG A 395 15.34 -3.20 -10.00
C ARG A 395 14.13 -4.13 -9.99
N HIS A 396 13.08 -3.78 -9.26
CA HIS A 396 11.72 -4.21 -9.55
C HIS A 396 11.24 -3.40 -10.75
N SER A 397 11.18 -4.03 -11.91
CA SER A 397 10.68 -3.42 -13.14
C SER A 397 9.64 -4.37 -13.73
N SER A 398 8.38 -4.06 -13.48
CA SER A 398 7.24 -4.78 -14.03
C SER A 398 6.56 -3.96 -15.11
N ARG A 399 5.94 -4.67 -16.06
CA ARG A 399 4.87 -4.14 -16.88
C ARG A 399 3.60 -4.13 -16.05
N VAL A 400 2.88 -3.01 -16.03
CA VAL A 400 1.64 -2.88 -15.24
C VAL A 400 0.50 -2.40 -16.11
N LEU A 401 -0.67 -3.04 -15.97
CA LEU A 401 -1.93 -2.72 -16.66
C LEU A 401 -2.99 -2.37 -15.61
N THR A 402 -3.81 -1.34 -15.84
CA THR A 402 -4.89 -0.98 -14.90
C THR A 402 -6.17 -0.54 -15.59
N ALA A 403 -7.32 -0.89 -14.98
CA ALA A 403 -8.63 -0.36 -15.32
C ALA A 403 -9.58 -0.41 -14.11
N HIS A 404 -10.71 0.28 -14.23
CA HIS A 404 -11.87 0.07 -13.36
C HIS A 404 -12.94 -0.66 -14.17
N LEU A 405 -13.40 -1.81 -13.69
CA LEU A 405 -14.33 -2.69 -14.38
C LEU A 405 -15.66 -2.81 -13.63
N ARG A 406 -16.76 -2.90 -14.38
CA ARG A 406 -18.05 -3.44 -13.92
C ARG A 406 -18.14 -4.93 -14.24
N GLY A 407 -19.11 -5.64 -13.67
CA GLY A 407 -19.42 -7.04 -14.03
C GLY A 407 -18.37 -8.09 -13.59
N VAL A 408 -17.34 -7.71 -12.83
CA VAL A 408 -16.35 -8.67 -12.29
C VAL A 408 -17.05 -9.63 -11.33
N ARG A 409 -16.98 -10.93 -11.61
CA ARG A 409 -17.65 -11.95 -10.81
C ARG A 409 -16.86 -12.25 -9.52
N PRO A 410 -17.52 -12.64 -8.41
CA PRO A 410 -16.82 -13.14 -7.23
C PRO A 410 -16.22 -14.53 -7.51
N LEU A 411 -14.90 -14.67 -7.37
CA LEU A 411 -14.18 -15.94 -7.60
C LEU A 411 -14.64 -17.04 -6.62
N GLU A 412 -15.07 -16.65 -5.42
CA GLU A 412 -15.62 -17.51 -4.38
C GLU A 412 -16.95 -18.20 -4.76
N ARG A 413 -17.61 -17.81 -5.86
CA ARG A 413 -18.76 -18.55 -6.42
C ARG A 413 -18.33 -19.81 -7.20
N ARG A 414 -17.05 -19.93 -7.55
CA ARG A 414 -16.50 -21.01 -8.37
C ARG A 414 -15.40 -21.80 -7.65
N VAL A 415 -14.69 -21.18 -6.72
CA VAL A 415 -13.65 -21.80 -5.88
C VAL A 415 -14.01 -21.55 -4.42
N ASP A 416 -14.39 -22.58 -3.66
CA ASP A 416 -14.69 -22.42 -2.23
C ASP A 416 -13.46 -21.89 -1.47
N PRO A 417 -13.54 -20.73 -0.77
CA PRO A 417 -12.47 -20.26 0.10
C PRO A 417 -12.13 -21.23 1.24
N GLY A 418 -13.02 -22.18 1.56
CA GLY A 418 -12.78 -23.30 2.44
C GLY A 418 -12.99 -22.98 3.94
N LYS A 419 -12.85 -24.01 4.78
CA LYS A 419 -13.11 -23.92 6.22
C LYS A 419 -12.16 -22.93 6.91
N GLY A 420 -12.69 -21.77 7.27
CA GLY A 420 -11.96 -20.67 7.90
C GLY A 420 -11.65 -19.50 6.97
N GLY A 421 -11.94 -19.63 5.66
CA GLY A 421 -11.95 -18.52 4.73
C GLY A 421 -13.18 -17.61 4.90
N THR A 422 -13.05 -16.39 4.39
CA THR A 422 -14.16 -15.45 4.15
C THR A 422 -14.23 -15.14 2.65
N PRO A 423 -15.38 -14.67 2.12
CA PRO A 423 -15.49 -14.24 0.72
C PRO A 423 -14.40 -13.24 0.35
N TRP A 424 -13.66 -13.50 -0.74
CA TRP A 424 -12.55 -12.66 -1.17
C TRP A 424 -12.99 -11.25 -1.58
N THR A 425 -14.20 -11.11 -2.14
CA THR A 425 -14.86 -9.80 -2.38
C THR A 425 -15.15 -9.00 -1.10
N GLY A 426 -14.93 -9.60 0.08
CA GLY A 426 -14.90 -8.90 1.37
C GLY A 426 -13.68 -7.98 1.58
N GLY A 427 -12.66 -8.05 0.71
CA GLY A 427 -11.44 -7.26 0.87
C GLY A 427 -10.59 -7.22 -0.38
N THR A 428 -9.30 -6.91 -0.22
CA THR A 428 -8.36 -6.88 -1.34
C THR A 428 -8.03 -8.30 -1.76
N THR A 429 -8.27 -8.66 -3.02
CA THR A 429 -7.88 -9.97 -3.55
C THR A 429 -6.66 -9.81 -4.44
N GLN A 430 -5.70 -10.73 -4.35
CA GLN A 430 -4.62 -10.89 -5.31
C GLN A 430 -4.64 -12.30 -5.86
N VAL A 431 -4.83 -12.44 -7.17
CA VAL A 431 -4.56 -13.72 -7.85
C VAL A 431 -3.11 -13.69 -8.29
N VAL A 432 -2.32 -14.66 -7.82
CA VAL A 432 -0.86 -14.68 -7.96
C VAL A 432 -0.45 -15.89 -8.78
N PHE A 433 0.52 -15.73 -9.67
CA PHE A 433 0.99 -16.77 -10.59
C PHE A 433 2.48 -16.54 -10.89
N PRO A 434 3.23 -17.56 -11.36
CA PRO A 434 4.64 -17.40 -11.68
C PRO A 434 4.90 -16.19 -12.60
N GLY A 435 5.62 -15.20 -12.09
CA GLY A 435 5.94 -13.97 -12.81
C GLY A 435 4.90 -12.85 -12.74
N GLY A 436 3.87 -12.91 -11.87
CA GLY A 436 2.95 -11.77 -11.73
C GLY A 436 1.79 -11.92 -10.74
N TRP A 437 0.95 -10.88 -10.70
CA TRP A 437 -0.28 -10.85 -9.93
C TRP A 437 -1.36 -9.97 -10.56
N ILE A 438 -2.62 -10.30 -10.30
CA ILE A 438 -3.81 -9.49 -10.59
C ILE A 438 -4.43 -9.10 -9.24
N GLN A 439 -4.36 -7.83 -8.90
CA GLN A 439 -4.99 -7.23 -7.72
C GLN A 439 -6.41 -6.75 -8.07
N LEU A 440 -7.36 -7.08 -7.20
CA LEU A 440 -8.78 -6.70 -7.27
C LEU A 440 -9.20 -5.95 -6.01
N VAL A 441 -9.82 -4.79 -6.22
CA VAL A 441 -10.28 -3.87 -5.16
C VAL A 441 -11.75 -3.49 -5.44
N PRO A 442 -12.73 -4.20 -4.85
CA PRO A 442 -14.15 -3.86 -4.99
C PRO A 442 -14.51 -2.57 -4.24
N PHE A 443 -15.34 -1.73 -4.86
CA PHE A 443 -15.77 -0.42 -4.37
C PHE A 443 -17.26 -0.39 -3.97
N GLY A 444 -17.63 0.60 -3.15
CA GLY A 444 -18.99 0.83 -2.66
C GLY A 444 -19.56 -0.27 -1.75
N ASP A 445 -20.82 -0.12 -1.37
CA ASP A 445 -21.56 -1.11 -0.59
C ASP A 445 -21.91 -2.36 -1.42
N GLN A 446 -22.26 -2.19 -2.70
CA GLN A 446 -22.56 -3.29 -3.62
C GLN A 446 -21.28 -3.84 -4.25
N ARG A 447 -20.61 -4.74 -3.52
CA ARG A 447 -19.36 -5.42 -3.91
C ARG A 447 -19.50 -6.46 -5.03
N THR A 448 -20.73 -6.85 -5.42
CA THR A 448 -20.96 -7.87 -6.46
C THR A 448 -22.20 -7.56 -7.29
N GLY A 449 -22.10 -7.63 -8.63
CA GLY A 449 -23.22 -7.45 -9.56
C GLY A 449 -22.78 -6.78 -10.86
N GLU A 450 -23.71 -6.54 -11.77
CA GLU A 450 -23.45 -5.78 -13.01
C GLU A 450 -23.06 -4.32 -12.70
N THR A 451 -23.65 -3.75 -11.65
CA THR A 451 -23.38 -2.39 -11.16
C THR A 451 -22.10 -2.25 -10.33
N SER A 452 -21.58 -3.34 -9.75
CA SER A 452 -20.45 -3.27 -8.81
C SER A 452 -19.15 -2.90 -9.53
N LEU A 453 -18.48 -1.86 -9.04
CA LEU A 453 -17.21 -1.39 -9.58
C LEU A 453 -16.04 -2.08 -8.86
N THR A 454 -15.09 -2.61 -9.62
CA THR A 454 -13.85 -3.20 -9.12
C THR A 454 -12.66 -2.55 -9.82
N SER A 455 -11.69 -2.02 -9.07
CA SER A 455 -10.39 -1.70 -9.65
C SER A 455 -9.58 -2.96 -9.87
N VAL A 456 -8.96 -3.05 -11.03
CA VAL A 456 -8.10 -4.15 -11.46
C VAL A 456 -6.74 -3.58 -11.82
N ALA A 457 -5.70 -4.05 -11.13
CA ALA A 457 -4.31 -3.73 -11.42
C ALA A 457 -3.54 -5.04 -11.62
N VAL A 458 -2.77 -5.13 -12.71
CA VAL A 458 -2.09 -6.35 -13.13
C VAL A 458 -0.61 -6.04 -13.29
N SER A 459 0.25 -6.74 -12.55
CA SER A 459 1.71 -6.52 -12.58
C SER A 459 2.42 -7.79 -13.01
N LEU A 460 3.36 -7.63 -13.95
CA LEU A 460 3.96 -8.70 -14.72
C LEU A 460 5.48 -8.55 -14.79
N ASP A 461 6.23 -9.63 -14.62
CA ASP A 461 7.60 -9.73 -15.14
C ASP A 461 7.53 -9.79 -16.67
N ALA A 462 7.94 -8.73 -17.35
CA ALA A 462 7.89 -8.63 -18.81
C ALA A 462 8.75 -9.68 -19.53
N LYS A 463 9.69 -10.36 -18.85
CA LYS A 463 10.46 -11.48 -19.42
C LYS A 463 9.65 -12.77 -19.52
N LEU A 464 8.71 -12.97 -18.60
CA LEU A 464 7.82 -14.13 -18.56
C LEU A 464 6.48 -13.83 -19.26
N TRP A 465 6.01 -12.60 -19.15
CA TRP A 465 4.75 -12.10 -19.66
C TRP A 465 4.95 -10.82 -20.49
N PRO A 466 5.68 -10.90 -21.63
CA PRO A 466 5.90 -9.76 -22.51
C PRO A 466 4.60 -9.25 -23.12
N GLN A 467 4.63 -8.00 -23.60
CA GLN A 467 3.54 -7.41 -24.38
C GLN A 467 3.26 -8.20 -25.68
N ARG A 468 1.98 -8.45 -25.99
CA ARG A 468 1.55 -9.25 -27.16
C ARG A 468 0.59 -8.51 -28.10
N SER A 469 -0.11 -7.48 -27.63
CA SER A 469 -0.94 -6.55 -28.41
C SER A 469 -0.48 -5.10 -28.21
N ALA A 470 -0.91 -4.21 -29.10
CA ALA A 470 -0.83 -2.76 -28.88
C ALA A 470 -1.80 -2.30 -27.77
N SER A 471 -2.87 -3.04 -27.49
CA SER A 471 -3.86 -2.70 -26.46
C SER A 471 -3.54 -3.35 -25.11
N PRO A 472 -3.48 -2.58 -24.01
CA PRO A 472 -3.47 -3.10 -22.64
C PRO A 472 -4.67 -4.01 -22.33
N GLU A 473 -5.83 -3.78 -22.94
CA GLU A 473 -7.03 -4.60 -22.76
C GLU A 473 -6.88 -5.98 -23.42
N ASP A 474 -6.42 -6.04 -24.67
CA ASP A 474 -6.21 -7.31 -25.36
C ASP A 474 -5.20 -8.21 -24.62
N ASP A 475 -4.17 -7.61 -24.04
CA ASP A 475 -3.16 -8.33 -23.28
C ASP A 475 -3.69 -8.83 -21.94
N PHE A 476 -4.53 -8.05 -21.25
CA PHE A 476 -5.29 -8.56 -20.10
C PHE A 476 -6.17 -9.76 -20.52
N GLN A 477 -6.91 -9.63 -21.63
CA GLN A 477 -7.76 -10.69 -22.16
C GLN A 477 -6.96 -11.93 -22.62
N GLN A 478 -5.73 -11.77 -23.13
CA GLN A 478 -4.82 -12.87 -23.45
C GLN A 478 -4.26 -13.55 -22.20
N LEU A 479 -3.93 -12.78 -21.16
CA LEU A 479 -3.44 -13.27 -19.88
C LEU A 479 -4.51 -14.11 -19.17
N ILE A 480 -5.72 -13.60 -18.96
CA ILE A 480 -6.75 -14.31 -18.20
C ILE A 480 -7.23 -15.59 -18.90
N ARG A 481 -7.14 -15.67 -20.23
CA ARG A 481 -7.41 -16.90 -21.01
C ARG A 481 -6.43 -18.04 -20.70
N GLN A 482 -5.28 -17.77 -20.07
CA GLN A 482 -4.41 -18.82 -19.54
C GLN A 482 -4.94 -19.45 -18.23
N PHE A 483 -5.91 -18.83 -17.56
CA PHE A 483 -6.39 -19.24 -16.24
C PHE A 483 -7.91 -19.47 -16.26
N PRO A 484 -8.39 -20.73 -16.34
CA PRO A 484 -9.81 -21.05 -16.61
C PRO A 484 -10.83 -20.42 -15.65
N ASP A 485 -10.43 -20.12 -14.41
CA ASP A 485 -11.31 -19.47 -13.43
C ASP A 485 -11.33 -17.94 -13.56
N LEU A 486 -10.26 -17.33 -14.10
CA LEU A 486 -10.19 -15.89 -14.38
C LEU A 486 -10.89 -15.54 -15.68
N GLU A 487 -10.74 -16.36 -16.73
CA GLU A 487 -11.56 -16.25 -17.94
C GLU A 487 -13.06 -16.31 -17.60
N TRP A 488 -13.44 -17.19 -16.65
CA TRP A 488 -14.80 -17.18 -16.11
C TRP A 488 -15.11 -15.92 -15.28
N GLN A 489 -14.16 -15.41 -14.49
CA GLN A 489 -14.37 -14.27 -13.60
C GLN A 489 -14.64 -12.96 -14.34
N PHE A 490 -13.93 -12.72 -15.45
CA PHE A 490 -14.00 -11.49 -16.23
C PHE A 490 -14.84 -11.60 -17.52
N ARG A 491 -15.52 -12.74 -17.76
CA ARG A 491 -16.32 -12.99 -18.98
C ARG A 491 -17.35 -11.90 -19.33
N GLU A 492 -17.92 -11.27 -18.31
CA GLU A 492 -18.91 -10.18 -18.43
C GLU A 492 -18.33 -8.84 -17.92
N ALA A 493 -17.02 -8.78 -17.65
CA ALA A 493 -16.40 -7.60 -17.10
C ALA A 493 -16.16 -6.56 -18.19
N THR A 494 -16.61 -5.33 -17.94
CA THR A 494 -16.54 -4.22 -18.91
C THR A 494 -15.82 -3.02 -18.30
N PRO A 495 -14.87 -2.39 -19.01
CA PRO A 495 -14.19 -1.20 -18.52
C PRO A 495 -15.13 0.02 -18.46
N VAL A 496 -15.05 0.83 -17.40
CA VAL A 496 -15.75 2.12 -17.31
C VAL A 496 -14.92 3.30 -17.82
N ARG A 497 -13.64 3.05 -18.13
CA ARG A 497 -12.66 3.96 -18.74
C ARG A 497 -11.61 3.11 -19.48
N PRO A 498 -10.95 3.61 -20.55
CA PRO A 498 -9.94 2.85 -21.27
C PRO A 498 -8.87 2.26 -20.34
N TRP A 499 -8.42 1.04 -20.64
CA TRP A 499 -7.28 0.44 -19.94
C TRP A 499 -6.02 1.28 -20.18
N THR A 500 -5.23 1.44 -19.12
CA THR A 500 -3.91 2.06 -19.18
C THR A 500 -2.84 1.02 -18.89
N GLY A 501 -1.63 1.21 -19.39
CA GLY A 501 -0.50 0.41 -18.98
C GLY A 501 0.84 1.04 -19.36
N SER A 502 1.90 0.66 -18.66
CA SER A 502 3.26 1.07 -19.01
C SER A 502 4.30 0.02 -18.64
N GLU A 503 5.45 0.10 -19.29
CA GLU A 503 6.66 -0.67 -19.02
C GLU A 503 7.89 0.23 -19.30
N PRO A 504 8.84 0.37 -18.37
CA PRO A 504 8.75 -0.02 -16.96
C PRO A 504 7.66 0.79 -16.23
N TRP A 505 6.98 0.21 -15.26
CA TRP A 505 6.06 0.95 -14.39
C TRP A 505 6.79 1.69 -13.27
N GLN A 506 7.77 1.02 -12.65
CA GLN A 506 8.47 1.53 -11.46
C GLN A 506 9.72 2.33 -11.84
N TYR A 507 9.81 3.55 -11.29
CA TYR A 507 10.95 4.43 -11.45
C TYR A 507 11.34 5.11 -10.13
N GLY A 508 12.54 5.68 -10.09
CA GLY A 508 13.00 6.57 -9.02
C GLY A 508 13.91 7.66 -9.58
N ALA A 509 13.85 8.86 -9.04
CA ALA A 509 14.69 9.98 -9.45
C ALA A 509 16.13 9.84 -8.93
N ASN A 510 17.08 10.37 -9.70
CA ASN A 510 18.52 10.33 -9.39
C ASN A 510 18.93 11.36 -8.33
N ALA A 511 18.19 12.47 -8.24
CA ALA A 511 18.18 13.42 -7.12
C ALA A 511 16.72 13.83 -6.85
N ALA A 512 16.44 14.44 -5.70
CA ALA A 512 15.12 14.93 -5.33
C ALA A 512 15.09 16.42 -4.93
N LEU A 513 16.24 17.08 -4.85
CA LEU A 513 16.37 18.45 -4.35
C LEU A 513 17.16 19.34 -5.33
N GLY A 514 16.67 20.56 -5.53
CA GLY A 514 17.39 21.64 -6.20
C GLY A 514 17.14 22.97 -5.51
N ASP A 515 17.81 24.02 -5.95
CA ASP A 515 17.74 25.33 -5.28
C ASP A 515 16.30 25.87 -5.27
N GLY A 516 15.71 25.97 -4.08
CA GLY A 516 14.33 26.42 -3.87
C GLY A 516 13.23 25.39 -4.19
N PHE A 517 13.53 24.11 -4.43
CA PHE A 517 12.49 23.12 -4.68
C PHE A 517 12.82 21.68 -4.24
N VAL A 518 11.76 20.89 -4.02
CA VAL A 518 11.83 19.43 -3.83
C VAL A 518 10.90 18.69 -4.79
N VAL A 519 11.27 17.47 -5.16
CA VAL A 519 10.50 16.58 -6.04
C VAL A 519 10.15 15.31 -5.27
N LEU A 520 8.87 14.98 -5.16
CA LEU A 520 8.34 13.98 -4.24
C LEU A 520 7.25 13.08 -4.86
N GLU A 521 7.02 11.93 -4.22
CA GLU A 521 6.03 10.91 -4.63
C GLU A 521 6.08 10.64 -6.14
N ARG A 522 4.96 10.64 -6.90
CA ARG A 522 4.93 10.27 -8.32
C ARG A 522 5.81 11.11 -9.26
N SER A 523 6.35 12.25 -8.84
CA SER A 523 7.41 12.97 -9.58
C SER A 523 8.81 12.41 -9.35
N ALA A 524 9.07 11.76 -8.20
CA ALA A 524 10.38 11.23 -7.83
C ALA A 524 10.44 9.71 -7.66
N VAL A 525 9.30 9.02 -7.60
CA VAL A 525 9.19 7.58 -7.39
C VAL A 525 7.84 7.05 -7.83
N ARG A 526 7.83 5.90 -8.50
CA ARG A 526 6.62 5.09 -8.68
C ARG A 526 6.86 3.66 -8.24
N CYS A 527 5.96 3.15 -7.42
CA CYS A 527 5.97 1.77 -6.94
C CYS A 527 4.81 0.97 -7.54
N ASP A 528 4.80 -0.33 -7.27
CA ASP A 528 3.63 -1.15 -7.52
C ASP A 528 2.52 -0.89 -6.48
N PHE A 529 1.25 -1.12 -6.86
CA PHE A 529 0.09 -0.99 -5.97
C PHE A 529 0.00 -2.11 -4.93
N THR A 530 0.61 -3.26 -5.22
CA THR A 530 0.51 -4.46 -4.40
C THR A 530 0.89 -4.21 -2.95
N LEU A 531 0.24 -4.96 -2.05
CA LEU A 531 0.46 -4.88 -0.61
C LEU A 531 0.20 -3.46 -0.03
N SER A 532 -0.55 -2.62 -0.76
CA SER A 532 -0.85 -1.21 -0.42
C SER A 532 0.39 -0.30 -0.39
N ARG A 533 1.45 -0.66 -1.13
CA ARG A 533 2.76 0.02 -1.06
C ARG A 533 2.72 1.46 -1.59
N ASP A 534 2.02 1.71 -2.70
CA ASP A 534 1.87 3.03 -3.33
C ASP A 534 1.27 4.09 -2.38
N VAL A 535 0.01 3.94 -1.95
CA VAL A 535 -0.65 4.91 -1.04
C VAL A 535 0.01 5.04 0.33
N THR A 536 0.72 3.99 0.80
CA THR A 536 1.52 4.09 2.02
C THR A 536 2.76 4.97 1.80
N LEU A 537 3.37 4.93 0.61
CA LEU A 537 4.48 5.81 0.25
C LEU A 537 4.04 7.27 0.23
N THR A 538 2.87 7.56 -0.36
CA THR A 538 2.25 8.89 -0.33
C THR A 538 2.17 9.43 1.11
N ALA A 539 1.60 8.65 2.03
CA ALA A 539 1.41 9.08 3.42
C ALA A 539 2.72 9.23 4.20
N GLU A 540 3.70 8.34 3.98
CA GLU A 540 5.03 8.40 4.62
C GLU A 540 5.85 9.60 4.12
N LEU A 541 5.83 9.90 2.82
CA LEU A 541 6.50 11.08 2.26
C LEU A 541 5.87 12.39 2.70
N VAL A 542 4.53 12.46 2.81
CA VAL A 542 3.84 13.65 3.34
C VAL A 542 4.19 13.89 4.82
N HIS A 543 4.36 12.84 5.63
CA HIS A 543 4.83 12.97 7.02
C HIS A 543 6.21 13.62 7.10
N GLU A 544 7.19 13.12 6.33
CA GLU A 544 8.54 13.68 6.41
C GLU A 544 8.62 15.07 5.77
N ALA A 545 8.00 15.27 4.60
CA ALA A 545 8.02 16.55 3.89
C ALA A 545 7.38 17.68 4.70
N ALA A 546 6.24 17.41 5.36
CA ALA A 546 5.59 18.39 6.24
C ALA A 546 6.50 18.80 7.42
N ALA A 547 7.28 17.88 7.98
CA ALA A 547 8.22 18.21 9.06
C ALA A 547 9.29 19.21 8.60
N HIS A 548 9.92 18.97 7.45
CA HIS A 548 10.98 19.83 6.93
C HIS A 548 10.45 21.17 6.41
N LEU A 549 9.31 21.20 5.72
CA LEU A 549 8.70 22.43 5.20
C LEU A 549 8.17 23.34 6.32
N ILE A 550 7.60 22.79 7.39
CA ILE A 550 7.21 23.56 8.57
C ILE A 550 8.45 24.06 9.33
N SER A 551 9.52 23.25 9.39
CA SER A 551 10.81 23.69 9.94
C SER A 551 11.39 24.87 9.14
N ALA A 552 11.37 24.77 7.80
CA ALA A 552 11.85 25.80 6.88
C ALA A 552 11.13 27.14 7.06
N ALA A 553 9.79 27.12 7.03
CA ALA A 553 8.98 28.32 7.26
C ALA A 553 9.23 28.96 8.64
N ASN A 554 9.36 28.16 9.70
CA ASN A 554 9.53 28.65 11.07
C ASN A 554 10.87 29.35 11.34
N SER A 555 11.91 29.14 10.53
CA SER A 555 13.21 29.82 10.71
C SER A 555 13.71 30.58 9.48
N GLY A 556 12.92 30.65 8.41
CA GLY A 556 13.25 31.35 7.15
C GLY A 556 14.38 30.72 6.32
N ASP A 557 14.91 29.57 6.72
CA ASP A 557 15.98 28.86 6.01
C ASP A 557 15.40 27.77 5.11
N TRP A 558 15.51 28.01 3.80
CA TRP A 558 15.04 27.16 2.71
C TRP A 558 16.21 26.55 1.90
N SER A 559 17.41 26.45 2.50
CA SER A 559 18.58 25.86 1.85
C SER A 559 18.37 24.39 1.48
N VAL A 560 19.00 23.96 0.38
CA VAL A 560 18.94 22.56 -0.11
C VAL A 560 19.43 21.58 0.96
N GLU A 561 20.47 21.97 1.70
CA GLU A 561 21.10 21.22 2.78
C GLU A 561 20.10 20.83 3.87
N ARG A 562 19.10 21.69 4.15
CA ARG A 562 18.03 21.40 5.11
C ARG A 562 17.14 20.25 4.68
N PHE A 563 16.94 20.06 3.38
CA PHE A 563 16.07 19.02 2.82
C PHE A 563 16.81 17.70 2.51
N ARG A 564 18.13 17.63 2.66
CA ARG A 564 18.92 16.38 2.51
C ARG A 564 18.42 15.19 3.35
N PRO A 565 17.86 15.37 4.57
CA PRO A 565 17.22 14.27 5.29
C PRO A 565 15.97 13.73 4.60
N LEU A 566 15.14 14.59 3.98
CA LEU A 566 13.94 14.20 3.22
C LEU A 566 14.31 13.40 1.95
N GLU A 567 15.34 13.83 1.23
CA GLU A 567 15.89 13.08 0.08
C GLU A 567 16.42 11.70 0.51
N SER A 568 17.16 11.65 1.62
CA SER A 568 17.64 10.40 2.23
C SER A 568 16.50 9.48 2.69
N PHE A 569 15.40 10.05 3.19
CA PHE A 569 14.21 9.33 3.61
C PHE A 569 13.45 8.74 2.42
N GLN A 570 13.23 9.54 1.38
CA GLN A 570 12.63 9.08 0.12
C GLN A 570 13.46 7.96 -0.52
N ALA A 571 14.79 8.10 -0.61
CA ALA A 571 15.69 7.06 -1.11
C ALA A 571 15.62 5.77 -0.27
N SER A 572 15.50 5.88 1.05
CA SER A 572 15.39 4.73 1.97
C SER A 572 14.08 3.96 1.79
N LEU A 573 12.97 4.66 1.52
CA LEU A 573 11.68 4.04 1.21
C LEU A 573 11.65 3.41 -0.20
N ILE A 574 12.31 4.03 -1.19
CA ILE A 574 12.48 3.47 -2.54
C ILE A 574 13.19 2.11 -2.48
N GLU A 575 14.36 2.03 -1.82
CA GLU A 575 15.12 0.78 -1.70
C GLU A 575 14.35 -0.29 -0.89
N HIS A 576 13.61 0.09 0.16
CA HIS A 576 12.75 -0.86 0.86
C HIS A 576 11.64 -1.42 -0.05
N GLY A 577 10.97 -0.56 -0.82
CA GLY A 577 9.94 -0.95 -1.78
C GLY A 577 10.48 -1.89 -2.86
N ASP A 578 11.62 -1.56 -3.47
CA ASP A 578 12.32 -2.41 -4.46
C ASP A 578 12.62 -3.80 -3.89
N ARG A 579 13.24 -3.86 -2.71
CA ARG A 579 13.59 -5.11 -2.03
C ARG A 579 12.36 -5.96 -1.69
N LEU A 580 11.29 -5.35 -1.19
CA LEU A 580 10.03 -6.03 -0.88
C LEU A 580 9.40 -6.63 -2.15
N LEU A 581 9.27 -5.84 -3.20
CA LEU A 581 8.53 -6.20 -4.41
C LEU A 581 9.29 -7.21 -5.29
N ARG A 582 10.63 -7.17 -5.32
CA ARG A 582 11.44 -8.26 -5.92
C ARG A 582 11.34 -9.56 -5.15
N THR A 583 11.30 -9.48 -3.82
CA THR A 583 11.11 -10.67 -2.97
C THR A 583 9.73 -11.28 -3.21
N ALA A 584 8.69 -10.45 -3.34
CA ALA A 584 7.36 -10.88 -3.77
C ALA A 584 7.41 -11.56 -5.14
N LEU A 585 8.00 -10.90 -6.15
CA LEU A 585 8.07 -11.41 -7.52
C LEU A 585 8.77 -12.77 -7.60
N THR A 586 9.92 -12.95 -6.95
CA THR A 586 10.56 -14.28 -6.85
C THR A 586 9.69 -15.28 -6.10
N ALA A 587 9.00 -14.87 -5.04
CA ALA A 587 8.12 -15.74 -4.28
C ALA A 587 6.92 -16.24 -5.10
N THR A 588 6.54 -15.59 -6.20
CA THR A 588 5.50 -16.10 -7.12
C THR A 588 5.87 -17.40 -7.84
N THR A 589 7.14 -17.82 -7.83
CA THR A 589 7.62 -19.05 -8.50
C THR A 589 7.11 -20.33 -7.84
N ASP A 590 6.74 -20.29 -6.56
CA ASP A 590 6.24 -21.43 -5.80
C ASP A 590 5.21 -20.98 -4.74
N PHE A 591 4.16 -21.77 -4.56
CA PHE A 591 3.16 -21.50 -3.52
C PHE A 591 3.70 -21.60 -2.09
N ARG A 592 4.64 -22.51 -1.78
CA ARG A 592 5.19 -22.61 -0.41
C ARG A 592 6.00 -21.35 -0.08
N LEU A 593 6.82 -20.88 -1.02
CA LEU A 593 7.58 -19.63 -0.91
C LEU A 593 6.66 -18.40 -0.86
N TRP A 594 5.60 -18.34 -1.68
CA TRP A 594 4.58 -17.28 -1.59
C TRP A 594 3.88 -17.24 -0.23
N ASN A 595 3.49 -18.40 0.31
CA ASN A 595 2.86 -18.54 1.62
C ASN A 595 3.80 -18.08 2.75
N ALA A 596 5.08 -18.45 2.69
CA ALA A 596 6.12 -17.96 3.61
C ALA A 596 6.33 -16.44 3.50
N PHE A 597 6.40 -15.89 2.28
CA PHE A 597 6.52 -14.45 2.02
C PHE A 597 5.34 -13.66 2.62
N CYS A 598 4.10 -14.08 2.34
CA CYS A 598 2.89 -13.43 2.85
C CYS A 598 2.89 -13.32 4.39
N ARG A 599 3.43 -14.32 5.08
CA ARG A 599 3.53 -14.37 6.54
C ARG A 599 4.56 -13.40 7.10
N VAL A 600 5.76 -13.34 6.52
CA VAL A 600 6.77 -12.35 6.93
C VAL A 600 6.27 -10.93 6.62
N TRP A 601 5.61 -10.71 5.48
CA TRP A 601 4.97 -9.43 5.17
C TRP A 601 3.85 -9.06 6.15
N LEU A 602 2.99 -10.01 6.55
CA LEU A 602 1.94 -9.75 7.54
C LEU A 602 2.55 -9.37 8.90
N LEU A 603 3.60 -10.06 9.36
CA LEU A 603 4.31 -9.65 10.58
C LEU A 603 4.91 -8.25 10.43
N HIS A 604 5.59 -7.97 9.31
CA HIS A 604 6.14 -6.64 9.02
C HIS A 604 5.05 -5.56 9.13
N SER A 605 3.92 -5.72 8.45
CA SER A 605 2.80 -4.76 8.48
C SER A 605 2.16 -4.62 9.87
N MET A 606 1.93 -5.73 10.57
CA MET A 606 1.38 -5.72 11.94
C MET A 606 2.31 -5.00 12.92
N PHE A 607 3.62 -5.28 12.88
CA PHE A 607 4.58 -4.65 13.77
C PHE A 607 4.94 -3.22 13.34
N ALA A 608 4.83 -2.88 12.05
CA ALA A 608 4.86 -1.49 11.58
C ALA A 608 3.75 -0.68 12.26
N ALA A 609 2.49 -1.13 12.13
CA ALA A 609 1.34 -0.47 12.73
C ALA A 609 1.45 -0.36 14.26
N LEU A 610 1.75 -1.47 14.96
CA LEU A 610 1.82 -1.49 16.42
C LEU A 610 2.99 -0.64 16.98
N SER A 611 4.14 -0.63 16.29
CA SER A 611 5.32 0.14 16.73
C SER A 611 5.15 1.63 16.44
N LEU A 612 4.62 1.99 15.27
CA LEU A 612 4.28 3.37 14.93
C LEU A 612 3.23 3.93 15.90
N LYS A 613 2.17 3.15 16.17
CA LYS A 613 1.16 3.49 17.18
C LYS A 613 1.78 3.74 18.54
N ARG A 614 2.74 2.90 18.97
CA ARG A 614 3.42 3.09 20.25
C ARG A 614 4.25 4.37 20.27
N ALA A 615 5.06 4.61 19.24
CA ALA A 615 5.93 5.78 19.15
C ALA A 615 5.13 7.10 19.06
N ARG A 616 4.03 7.13 18.29
CA ARG A 616 3.07 8.24 18.27
C ARG A 616 2.47 8.53 19.65
N ASN A 617 2.03 7.50 20.37
CA ASN A 617 1.47 7.69 21.71
C ASN A 617 2.53 8.14 22.73
N ASP A 618 3.76 7.62 22.67
CA ASP A 618 4.86 8.05 23.54
C ASP A 618 5.26 9.53 23.27
N ALA A 619 5.13 10.01 22.03
CA ALA A 619 5.29 11.43 21.67
C ALA A 619 4.14 12.29 22.21
N LEU A 620 2.88 11.87 22.03
CA LEU A 620 1.68 12.61 22.49
C LEU A 620 1.60 12.73 24.03
N VAL A 621 2.23 11.83 24.79
CA VAL A 621 2.36 11.90 26.25
C VAL A 621 3.38 12.98 26.70
N ARG A 622 4.17 13.55 25.77
CA ARG A 622 5.21 14.56 26.04
C ARG A 622 5.02 15.84 25.18
N PRO A 623 3.85 16.49 25.25
CA PRO A 623 3.53 17.62 24.37
C PRO A 623 4.44 18.83 24.61
N GLY A 624 4.72 19.58 23.54
CA GLY A 624 5.46 20.85 23.60
C GLY A 624 6.97 20.72 23.81
N ARG A 625 7.50 19.50 23.71
CA ARG A 625 8.94 19.22 23.75
C ARG A 625 9.57 19.42 22.36
N PRO A 626 10.70 20.13 22.22
CA PRO A 626 11.40 20.24 20.93
C PRO A 626 11.80 18.89 20.33
N ASP A 627 12.04 17.88 21.19
CA ASP A 627 12.36 16.51 20.81
C ASP A 627 11.14 15.57 20.71
N GLN A 628 9.90 16.09 20.78
CA GLN A 628 8.65 15.30 20.85
C GLN A 628 8.53 14.22 19.76
N TRP A 629 8.84 14.57 18.51
CA TRP A 629 8.65 13.68 17.35
C TRP A 629 9.94 12.96 16.90
N ARG A 630 11.06 13.15 17.61
CA ARG A 630 12.43 12.77 17.18
C ARG A 630 12.67 11.27 16.96
N GLU A 631 11.82 10.40 17.49
CA GLU A 631 11.88 8.96 17.21
C GLU A 631 11.10 8.55 15.95
N LEU A 632 10.32 9.45 15.34
CA LEU A 632 9.60 9.26 14.07
C LEU A 632 10.31 9.92 12.87
N GLU A 633 11.60 10.22 13.02
CA GLU A 633 12.45 10.96 12.09
C GLU A 633 13.78 10.19 11.87
N ARG A 634 13.77 8.86 12.04
CA ARG A 634 14.98 8.03 12.14
C ARG A 634 14.82 6.65 11.54
N HIS A 635 15.44 6.40 10.39
CA HIS A 635 15.49 5.05 9.81
C HIS A 635 16.19 4.02 10.72
N ARG A 636 15.58 2.84 10.82
CA ARG A 636 16.01 1.70 11.64
C ARG A 636 16.20 0.40 10.82
N GLY A 637 16.19 0.48 9.49
CA GLY A 637 16.24 -0.67 8.58
C GLY A 637 14.87 -1.22 8.20
N ALA A 638 14.82 -2.12 7.20
CA ALA A 638 13.60 -2.76 6.68
C ALA A 638 12.38 -1.82 6.45
N GLY A 639 12.62 -0.59 5.99
CA GLY A 639 11.58 0.44 5.75
C GLY A 639 11.14 1.22 6.98
N PHE A 640 11.48 0.79 8.19
CA PHE A 640 11.03 1.43 9.42
C PHE A 640 11.78 2.76 9.67
N TRP A 641 11.04 3.80 10.02
CA TRP A 641 11.53 5.13 10.45
C TRP A 641 11.18 5.46 11.91
N PHE A 642 10.89 4.42 12.69
CA PHE A 642 10.50 4.45 14.09
C PHE A 642 11.06 3.24 14.87
N PRO A 643 11.09 3.26 16.21
CA PRO A 643 11.65 2.16 17.00
C PRO A 643 10.85 0.87 16.83
N VAL A 644 11.51 -0.17 16.35
CA VAL A 644 10.98 -1.52 16.07
C VAL A 644 11.92 -2.56 16.68
N TYR A 645 11.42 -3.74 17.04
CA TYR A 645 12.28 -4.81 17.58
C TYR A 645 13.23 -5.36 16.48
N PRO A 646 14.57 -5.42 16.70
CA PRO A 646 15.54 -5.78 15.66
C PRO A 646 15.31 -7.15 14.99
N GLY A 647 14.69 -8.11 15.69
CA GLY A 647 14.37 -9.43 15.12
C GLY A 647 13.46 -9.38 13.88
N PHE A 648 12.62 -8.35 13.73
CA PHE A 648 11.81 -8.15 12.53
C PHE A 648 12.64 -7.69 11.33
N VAL A 649 13.65 -6.86 11.57
CA VAL A 649 14.59 -6.39 10.53
C VAL A 649 15.42 -7.58 10.04
N ALA A 650 15.96 -8.38 10.96
CA ALA A 650 16.70 -9.60 10.63
C ALA A 650 15.86 -10.61 9.84
N LEU A 651 14.63 -10.93 10.29
CA LEU A 651 13.73 -11.85 9.59
C LEU A 651 13.37 -11.37 8.17
N PHE A 652 13.17 -10.06 7.99
CA PHE A 652 12.93 -9.49 6.67
C PHE A 652 14.18 -9.56 5.78
N ASP A 653 15.34 -9.18 6.29
CA ASP A 653 16.59 -9.21 5.53
C ASP A 653 17.00 -10.64 5.15
N ASP A 654 16.81 -11.62 6.03
CA ASP A 654 17.01 -13.06 5.74
C ASP A 654 16.06 -13.58 4.66
N MET A 655 14.77 -13.21 4.71
CA MET A 655 13.81 -13.57 3.65
C MET A 655 14.27 -13.01 2.29
N VAL A 656 14.71 -11.75 2.23
CA VAL A 656 15.24 -11.14 1.00
C VAL A 656 16.51 -11.89 0.52
N GLN A 657 17.39 -12.30 1.42
CA GLN A 657 18.60 -13.08 1.07
C GLN A 657 18.26 -14.49 0.57
N LEU A 658 17.25 -15.15 1.13
CA LEU A 658 16.76 -16.45 0.68
C LEU A 658 16.07 -16.36 -0.68
N ALA A 659 15.17 -15.38 -0.88
CA ALA A 659 14.55 -15.12 -2.17
C ALA A 659 15.59 -14.73 -3.24
N ARG A 660 16.65 -14.00 -2.87
CA ARG A 660 17.77 -13.75 -3.79
C ARG A 660 18.50 -15.04 -4.17
N GLN A 661 18.74 -15.97 -3.23
CA GLN A 661 19.32 -17.27 -3.55
C GLN A 661 18.43 -18.09 -4.50
N VAL A 662 17.10 -17.98 -4.38
CA VAL A 662 16.15 -18.59 -5.34
C VAL A 662 16.25 -17.93 -6.72
N ALA A 663 16.23 -16.60 -6.81
CA ALA A 663 16.35 -15.86 -8.07
C ALA A 663 17.69 -16.09 -8.79
N ASP A 664 18.77 -16.28 -8.03
CA ASP A 664 20.10 -16.63 -8.55
C ASP A 664 20.21 -18.13 -8.93
N ASN A 665 19.16 -18.94 -8.81
CA ASN A 665 19.13 -20.41 -8.95
C ASN A 665 20.09 -21.18 -8.02
N ARG A 666 20.42 -20.60 -6.86
CA ARG A 666 21.33 -21.16 -5.84
C ARG A 666 20.61 -21.87 -4.68
N LEU A 667 19.27 -21.84 -4.65
CA LEU A 667 18.43 -22.48 -3.64
C LEU A 667 17.05 -22.82 -4.24
N ALA A 668 16.51 -24.00 -3.95
CA ALA A 668 15.17 -24.37 -4.39
C ALA A 668 14.09 -23.57 -3.63
N PRO A 669 12.98 -23.12 -4.28
CA PRO A 669 11.94 -22.31 -3.63
C PRO A 669 11.36 -22.94 -2.35
N GLY A 670 11.03 -24.24 -2.38
CA GLY A 670 10.52 -24.96 -1.22
C GLY A 670 11.51 -25.02 -0.04
N ALA A 671 12.82 -25.12 -0.32
CA ALA A 671 13.87 -25.11 0.71
C ALA A 671 14.11 -23.70 1.29
N ALA A 672 13.88 -22.64 0.50
CA ALA A 672 13.82 -21.28 1.01
C ALA A 672 12.59 -21.08 1.91
N ALA A 673 11.43 -21.58 1.50
CA ALA A 673 10.20 -21.52 2.27
C ALA A 673 10.33 -22.24 3.63
N GLU A 674 10.89 -23.46 3.65
CA GLU A 674 11.12 -24.24 4.88
C GLU A 674 12.02 -23.52 5.89
N ARG A 675 13.07 -22.84 5.42
CA ARG A 675 13.91 -22.00 6.29
C ARG A 675 13.11 -20.84 6.89
N ILE A 676 12.29 -20.15 6.11
CA ILE A 676 11.44 -19.07 6.59
C ILE A 676 10.39 -19.59 7.60
N PHE A 677 9.74 -20.73 7.33
CA PHE A 677 8.81 -21.36 8.27
C PHE A 677 9.50 -21.73 9.59
N GLY A 678 10.71 -22.31 9.55
CA GLY A 678 11.49 -22.61 10.75
C GLY A 678 11.91 -21.37 11.54
N GLN A 679 12.22 -20.25 10.86
CA GLN A 679 12.46 -18.96 11.51
C GLN A 679 11.17 -18.42 12.16
N LEU A 680 10.02 -18.52 11.49
CA LEU A 680 8.71 -18.08 12.00
C LEU A 680 8.22 -18.89 13.21
N ASP A 681 8.56 -20.19 13.29
CA ASP A 681 8.23 -21.05 14.43
C ASP A 681 9.12 -20.78 15.66
N SER A 682 10.43 -20.61 15.43
CA SER A 682 11.43 -20.43 16.50
C SER A 682 11.57 -18.99 17.01
N ALA A 683 11.02 -18.00 16.29
CA ALA A 683 11.13 -16.59 16.63
C ALA A 683 10.42 -16.22 17.96
N SER A 684 11.20 -15.86 18.99
CA SER A 684 10.72 -15.44 20.32
C SER A 684 9.75 -14.25 20.32
N PHE A 685 9.72 -13.48 19.22
CA PHE A 685 8.86 -12.32 19.00
C PHE A 685 7.56 -12.62 18.24
N VAL A 686 7.42 -13.82 17.67
CA VAL A 686 6.20 -14.28 16.99
C VAL A 686 5.25 -14.91 18.01
N PRO A 687 3.98 -14.48 18.11
CA PRO A 687 3.03 -15.12 19.02
C PRO A 687 2.71 -16.55 18.56
N PRO A 688 3.02 -17.61 19.34
CA PRO A 688 2.85 -19.00 18.91
C PRO A 688 1.39 -19.40 18.68
N LEU A 689 0.46 -18.58 19.16
CA LEU A 689 -1.00 -18.71 19.00
C LEU A 689 -1.51 -18.38 17.60
N PHE A 690 -0.61 -17.94 16.72
CA PHE A 690 -0.89 -17.60 15.34
C PHE A 690 -0.32 -18.60 14.32
N ALA A 691 0.43 -19.62 14.77
CA ALA A 691 0.94 -20.69 13.92
C ALA A 691 1.66 -20.21 12.63
N PHE A 692 2.42 -19.09 12.71
CA PHE A 692 3.09 -18.53 11.52
C PHE A 692 4.11 -19.51 10.90
N GLY A 693 4.74 -20.39 11.70
CA GLY A 693 5.58 -21.47 11.20
C GLY A 693 4.84 -22.65 10.54
N ASP A 694 3.54 -22.82 10.79
CA ASP A 694 2.74 -23.89 10.19
C ASP A 694 2.21 -23.47 8.81
N PRO A 695 2.70 -24.04 7.69
CA PRO A 695 2.24 -23.67 6.35
C PRO A 695 0.75 -24.00 6.09
N THR A 696 0.11 -24.81 6.94
CA THR A 696 -1.26 -25.30 6.77
C THR A 696 -2.34 -24.42 7.40
N ASP A 697 -2.03 -23.59 8.42
CA ASP A 697 -2.96 -22.56 8.93
C ASP A 697 -3.00 -21.37 7.96
N ARG A 698 -3.69 -21.57 6.83
CA ARG A 698 -3.75 -20.63 5.69
C ARG A 698 -4.67 -19.42 5.93
N TYR A 699 -5.40 -19.37 7.05
CA TYR A 699 -6.45 -18.38 7.30
C TYR A 699 -6.24 -17.68 8.64
N TYR A 700 -5.53 -16.55 8.63
CA TYR A 700 -5.31 -15.74 9.82
C TYR A 700 -6.63 -15.10 10.29
N ASN A 701 -7.29 -15.79 11.21
CA ASN A 701 -8.52 -15.35 11.86
C ASN A 701 -8.21 -14.92 13.30
N PHE A 702 -8.20 -13.62 13.58
CA PHE A 702 -7.86 -13.07 14.89
C PHE A 702 -9.09 -12.96 15.81
N THR A 703 -9.48 -14.08 16.41
CA THR A 703 -10.63 -14.12 17.34
C THR A 703 -10.33 -13.42 18.68
N PRO A 704 -11.36 -12.95 19.42
CA PRO A 704 -11.16 -12.38 20.76
C PRO A 704 -10.43 -13.32 21.73
N LEU A 705 -10.63 -14.64 21.60
CA LEU A 705 -9.89 -15.63 22.38
C LEU A 705 -8.40 -15.69 22.00
N LYS A 706 -8.06 -15.61 20.69
CA LYS A 706 -6.66 -15.45 20.24
C LYS A 706 -6.08 -14.13 20.80
N ARG A 707 -6.81 -13.01 20.76
CA ARG A 707 -6.40 -11.71 21.34
C ARG A 707 -6.04 -11.80 22.83
N VAL A 708 -6.89 -12.42 23.66
CA VAL A 708 -6.63 -12.61 25.10
C VAL A 708 -5.40 -13.51 25.34
N LYS A 709 -5.28 -14.63 24.62
CA LYS A 709 -4.12 -15.53 24.76
C LYS A 709 -2.81 -14.84 24.33
N VAL A 710 -2.82 -14.02 23.28
CA VAL A 710 -1.64 -13.26 22.82
C VAL A 710 -1.22 -12.22 23.84
N LEU A 711 -2.15 -11.50 24.46
CA LEU A 711 -1.85 -10.56 25.55
C LEU A 711 -1.25 -11.28 26.77
N LEU A 712 -1.68 -12.51 27.07
CA LEU A 712 -1.12 -13.32 28.16
C LEU A 712 0.31 -13.81 27.85
N TRP A 713 0.58 -14.21 26.60
CA TRP A 713 1.93 -14.55 26.12
C TRP A 713 2.85 -13.32 26.15
N ALA A 714 2.39 -12.17 25.62
CA ALA A 714 3.15 -10.92 25.57
C ALA A 714 3.57 -10.43 26.96
N LYS A 715 2.72 -10.61 27.98
CA LYS A 715 3.03 -10.29 29.38
C LYS A 715 3.99 -11.27 30.07
N ARG A 716 4.34 -12.41 29.47
CA ARG A 716 5.04 -13.53 30.15
C ARG A 716 6.26 -14.09 29.42
N ARG A 717 6.39 -13.90 28.10
CA ARG A 717 7.41 -14.58 27.27
C ARG A 717 7.96 -13.76 26.10
N ALA A 718 7.30 -12.68 25.67
CA ALA A 718 7.78 -11.88 24.55
C ALA A 718 8.96 -10.98 24.96
N PRO A 719 9.90 -10.65 24.04
CA PRO A 719 10.92 -9.62 24.25
C PRO A 719 10.32 -8.27 24.67
N TYR A 720 11.06 -7.46 25.43
CA TYR A 720 10.49 -6.25 26.05
C TYR A 720 9.89 -5.28 25.03
N MET A 721 10.56 -5.01 23.90
CA MET A 721 10.00 -4.16 22.84
C MET A 721 8.67 -4.70 22.28
N VAL A 722 8.53 -6.03 22.15
CA VAL A 722 7.31 -6.71 21.68
C VAL A 722 6.19 -6.59 22.74
N GLN A 723 6.53 -6.77 24.02
CA GLN A 723 5.63 -6.52 25.14
C GLN A 723 5.17 -5.04 25.20
N ARG A 724 6.04 -4.08 24.90
CA ARG A 724 5.78 -2.63 24.91
C ARG A 724 4.80 -2.18 23.84
N VAL A 725 4.81 -2.79 22.65
CA VAL A 725 3.84 -2.49 21.58
C VAL A 725 2.52 -3.26 21.74
N LEU A 726 2.55 -4.45 22.33
CA LEU A 726 1.35 -5.26 22.58
C LEU A 726 0.60 -4.92 23.88
N THR A 727 1.21 -4.20 24.83
CA THR A 727 0.58 -3.95 26.15
C THR A 727 0.70 -2.49 26.60
N ARG A 728 -0.43 -1.93 27.09
CA ARG A 728 -0.51 -0.54 27.60
C ARG A 728 0.30 -0.27 28.89
N GLY A 729 0.94 -1.29 29.49
CA GLY A 729 1.59 -1.21 30.80
C GLY A 729 3.11 -1.37 30.81
N ALA A 730 3.75 -1.67 29.67
CA ALA A 730 5.21 -1.66 29.58
C ALA A 730 5.70 -0.21 29.38
N THR A 731 6.30 0.34 30.43
CA THR A 731 6.96 1.65 30.49
C THR A 731 8.37 1.45 31.05
N VAL A 732 9.33 2.24 30.53
CA VAL A 732 10.79 2.14 30.78
C VAL A 732 11.46 0.97 30.03
N LEU A 733 12.30 1.30 29.04
CA LEU A 733 13.30 0.37 28.49
C LEU A 733 14.22 -0.06 29.63
N PRO A 734 14.44 -1.36 29.89
CA PRO A 734 15.51 -1.80 30.77
C PRO A 734 16.84 -1.22 30.26
N ASP A 735 17.73 -0.81 31.16
CA ASP A 735 19.05 -0.26 30.78
C ASP A 735 20.03 -1.30 30.21
N VAL A 736 19.51 -2.50 29.91
CA VAL A 736 20.16 -3.61 29.18
C VAL A 736 19.78 -3.60 27.69
N GLU A 737 18.76 -2.82 27.28
CA GLU A 737 18.33 -2.61 25.88
C GLU A 737 18.55 -1.14 25.42
N ARG A 738 19.57 -0.45 25.95
CA ARG A 738 20.04 0.86 25.45
C ARG A 738 21.48 0.77 24.94
#